data_AF-A0A6L6WPE7-F1
#
_entry.id   AF-A0A6L6WPE7-F1
#
_cell.length_a   1.000
_cell.length_b   1.000
_cell.length_c   1.000
_cell.angle_alpha   90.00
_cell.angle_beta   90.00
_cell.angle_gamma   90.00
#
_symmetry.space_group_name_H-M   'P 1'
#
loop_
_entity.id
_entity.type
_entity.pdbx_description
1 polymer ?
#
loop_
_entity_poly.entity_id
_entity_poly.type
_entity_poly.pdbx_seq_one_letter_code
_entity_poly.pdbx_strand_id
1 'polypeptide(L)'
;MGREGRQGVANVEHRRPGSALGTGASGTPDPRIGAVRVALWLIAAVLAVRQVAVVLRTPKGERLTDLETWIGPNGVLHVNGSLYDADKFTGTPFAGLALKPLASSAENALGWAWTFGTLGLVVVLGLVAARALPQPVSRRTSLLAAPVAICLLMLSLPVRNTLHLGQTSIIPVLLVLLGCFAVRGERAPGILIGLAAALQPTVLLFAPLLWFTGRRKAAGTAGATFAAATAVAWAAMPHDSSTYWVHHLAGAGLGANPDAGANQSLHGALLRLGLEGPLEIGVFLALGAAVAVVGLRRAITYARDGQLLLAVALTGCVAVAVSPTSWQHQLLWLLLAVVGRVGKRASDRYVWPIAIVLVMTLPSKMMLPNMSALDPVRDNVVLIAALASALFVPFLSRTAPEYRKPIPTSYADPVPARWKWVPLFPFWRRVLTRPNLLLELLLIRVGYSAYQQTRLAATGGTISGGRERAETHGEQIHSIEQFLRIDIEHWFNHLTARTPWMESFFNFYYTSFHFVVPLSVLAILYLRRPAQYRWARSALGFATILALVGFWGYPLAPPRLMEDLNFIDTIHGPQDFSQPDYGTLTKLTNQYAAMPSLHFGWSLWCGLTIAILAPKWWMKALGLLHPLFTVCAIVGTGNHWVLDAVGGAAVVGAGFGLTYLLQGPRVKEALRVGTGVRPAVAAAPGAAGARGATGAAGASPGKEPAAVKGGTGPEKALTPEKLLPTSEKQQAPPPGKAGKAAPGKARETSPDAPDAPPVSKPKGAAGDRTPS
;
A
#
# COMPACT_ATOMS: atom_id res chain seq x y z
N MET A 1 -0.85 79.74 3.38
CA MET A 1 -0.85 79.71 1.90
C MET A 1 -0.87 78.25 1.46
N GLY A 2 -1.71 77.76 0.55
CA GLY A 2 -2.90 78.35 -0.06
C GLY A 2 -2.87 78.47 -1.59
N ARG A 3 -3.64 77.60 -2.29
CA ARG A 3 -3.98 77.64 -3.75
C ARG A 3 -2.78 77.43 -4.72
N GLU A 4 -2.93 77.06 -6.00
CA GLU A 4 -4.09 76.66 -6.86
C GLU A 4 -3.62 75.58 -7.88
N GLY A 5 -4.49 74.73 -8.48
CA GLY A 5 -5.00 74.90 -9.87
C GLY A 5 -3.99 74.46 -10.96
N ARG A 6 -4.01 73.31 -11.67
CA ARG A 6 -5.00 72.27 -12.06
C ARG A 6 -5.73 72.50 -13.42
N GLN A 7 -5.19 71.95 -14.52
CA GLN A 7 -5.79 71.48 -15.80
C GLN A 7 -4.62 70.99 -16.70
N GLY A 8 -4.69 70.16 -17.75
CA GLY A 8 -5.65 69.30 -18.48
C GLY A 8 -4.81 68.67 -19.64
N VAL A 9 -5.03 67.51 -20.28
CA VAL A 9 -6.20 66.74 -20.78
C VAL A 9 -5.66 65.29 -20.98
N ALA A 10 -6.10 64.28 -20.24
CA ALA A 10 -7.18 63.34 -20.56
C ALA A 10 -7.06 62.59 -21.92
N ASN A 11 -6.91 61.27 -21.86
CA ASN A 11 -7.59 60.36 -22.79
C ASN A 11 -7.92 59.03 -22.08
N VAL A 12 -9.01 58.37 -22.47
CA VAL A 12 -9.68 57.30 -21.69
C VAL A 12 -10.20 56.21 -22.61
N GLU A 13 -10.01 54.94 -22.24
CA GLU A 13 -10.88 53.77 -22.51
C GLU A 13 -10.16 52.47 -22.05
N HIS A 14 -10.81 51.40 -21.58
CA HIS A 14 -12.14 51.28 -20.97
C HIS A 14 -12.12 50.05 -20.04
N ARG A 15 -12.47 50.19 -18.75
CA ARG A 15 -12.44 49.08 -17.76
C ARG A 15 -13.74 49.04 -16.98
N ARG A 16 -14.56 47.99 -17.18
CA ARG A 16 -15.78 47.78 -16.37
C ARG A 16 -15.46 47.19 -14.97
N PRO A 17 -16.31 47.43 -13.96
CA PRO A 17 -15.87 47.45 -12.56
C PRO A 17 -16.38 46.25 -11.74
N GLY A 18 -15.74 46.02 -10.58
CA GLY A 18 -16.06 44.89 -9.69
C GLY A 18 -15.34 44.93 -8.33
N SER A 19 -15.29 46.13 -7.73
CA SER A 19 -14.81 46.47 -6.37
C SER A 19 -13.76 45.56 -5.71
N ALA A 20 -12.56 46.11 -5.54
CA ALA A 20 -11.67 45.73 -4.44
C ALA A 20 -11.20 47.01 -3.74
N LEU A 21 -11.50 47.13 -2.44
CA LEU A 21 -10.61 47.61 -1.35
C LEU A 21 -11.43 47.80 -0.06
N GLY A 22 -10.86 47.38 1.07
CA GLY A 22 -11.57 47.27 2.36
C GLY A 22 -10.66 46.82 3.50
N THR A 23 -9.61 47.61 3.74
CA THR A 23 -8.86 47.77 5.00
C THR A 23 -9.08 46.77 6.16
N GLY A 24 -7.98 46.14 6.62
CA GLY A 24 -7.80 45.87 8.06
C GLY A 24 -8.53 44.66 8.68
N ALA A 25 -9.08 43.73 7.91
CA ALA A 25 -9.76 42.56 8.48
C ALA A 25 -8.78 41.53 9.09
N SER A 26 -8.87 41.29 10.41
CA SER A 26 -8.24 40.17 11.10
C SER A 26 -8.75 38.84 10.50
N GLY A 27 -7.88 38.10 9.79
CA GLY A 27 -8.27 37.09 8.81
C GLY A 27 -9.15 35.94 9.33
N THR A 28 -10.48 36.14 9.19
CA THR A 28 -11.55 35.16 9.42
C THR A 28 -11.17 33.80 8.85
N PRO A 29 -11.28 32.69 9.60
CA PRO A 29 -10.94 31.38 9.09
C PRO A 29 -11.76 31.02 7.84
N ASP A 30 -11.09 30.56 6.77
CA ASP A 30 -11.74 29.92 5.64
C ASP A 30 -12.63 28.77 6.17
N PRO A 31 -13.98 28.88 6.05
CA PRO A 31 -14.91 28.05 6.81
C PRO A 31 -14.80 26.57 6.43
N ARG A 32 -14.30 26.27 5.23
CA ARG A 32 -14.01 24.89 4.79
C ARG A 32 -12.88 24.26 5.60
N ILE A 33 -11.87 25.04 6.01
CA ILE A 33 -10.82 24.56 6.93
C ILE A 33 -11.40 24.37 8.33
N GLY A 34 -12.31 25.25 8.77
CA GLY A 34 -13.04 25.08 10.03
C GLY A 34 -13.78 23.74 10.08
N ALA A 35 -14.63 23.48 9.09
CA ALA A 35 -15.36 22.22 8.96
C ALA A 35 -14.43 20.99 8.88
N VAL A 36 -13.38 21.03 8.05
CA VAL A 36 -12.40 19.92 7.94
C VAL A 36 -11.65 19.68 9.26
N ARG A 37 -11.30 20.75 9.99
CA ARG A 37 -10.66 20.62 11.32
C ARG A 37 -11.60 19.97 12.32
N VAL A 38 -12.87 20.39 12.37
CA VAL A 38 -13.89 19.79 13.26
C VAL A 38 -14.12 18.32 12.89
N ALA A 39 -14.30 18.00 11.61
CA ALA A 39 -14.47 16.62 11.14
C ALA A 39 -13.29 15.71 11.53
N LEU A 40 -12.04 16.20 11.42
CA LEU A 40 -10.85 15.43 11.84
C LEU A 40 -10.75 15.24 13.36
N TRP A 41 -11.23 16.20 14.18
CA TRP A 41 -11.32 15.99 15.63
C TRP A 41 -12.47 15.05 16.01
N LEU A 42 -13.60 15.08 15.30
CA LEU A 42 -14.69 14.10 15.46
C LEU A 42 -14.21 12.69 15.08
N ILE A 43 -13.45 12.52 13.99
CA ILE A 43 -12.84 11.24 13.62
C ILE A 43 -11.86 10.78 14.71
N ALA A 44 -11.02 11.67 15.25
CA ALA A 44 -10.12 11.32 16.36
C ALA A 44 -10.89 10.86 17.61
N ALA A 45 -12.00 11.51 17.95
CA ALA A 45 -12.87 11.13 19.07
C ALA A 45 -13.56 9.78 18.83
N VAL A 46 -14.14 9.56 17.64
CA VAL A 46 -14.75 8.28 17.24
C VAL A 46 -13.73 7.14 17.24
N LEU A 47 -12.49 7.39 16.80
CA LEU A 47 -11.40 6.41 16.88
C LEU A 47 -11.04 6.09 18.33
N ALA A 48 -10.92 7.10 19.22
CA ALA A 48 -10.65 6.87 20.63
C ALA A 48 -11.79 6.06 21.31
N VAL A 49 -13.05 6.45 21.10
CA VAL A 49 -14.23 5.71 21.59
C VAL A 49 -14.26 4.29 21.05
N ARG A 50 -13.90 4.08 19.76
CA ARG A 50 -13.77 2.74 19.18
C ARG A 50 -12.69 1.91 19.88
N GLN A 51 -11.53 2.47 20.18
CA GLN A 51 -10.47 1.72 20.89
C GLN A 51 -10.90 1.35 22.32
N VAL A 52 -11.51 2.28 23.06
CA VAL A 52 -12.11 2.02 24.38
C VAL A 52 -13.15 0.89 24.28
N ALA A 53 -14.07 0.99 23.33
CA ALA A 53 -15.13 -0.01 23.13
C ALA A 53 -14.60 -1.39 22.72
N VAL A 54 -13.48 -1.47 21.99
CA VAL A 54 -12.82 -2.75 21.68
C VAL A 54 -12.23 -3.36 22.95
N VAL A 55 -11.33 -2.64 23.64
CA VAL A 55 -10.65 -3.16 24.85
C VAL A 55 -11.64 -3.56 25.95
N LEU A 56 -12.74 -2.81 26.12
CA LEU A 56 -13.74 -3.13 27.14
C LEU A 56 -14.69 -4.28 26.77
N ARG A 57 -14.92 -4.55 25.48
CA ARG A 57 -15.77 -5.67 25.02
C ARG A 57 -15.01 -6.99 24.88
N THR A 58 -13.69 -6.95 24.68
CA THR A 58 -12.84 -8.14 24.77
C THR A 58 -12.90 -8.71 26.20
N PRO A 59 -13.00 -10.05 26.38
CA PRO A 59 -12.98 -10.71 27.69
C PRO A 59 -11.76 -10.34 28.55
N LYS A 60 -11.89 -10.54 29.88
CA LYS A 60 -10.73 -10.56 30.79
C LYS A 60 -9.84 -11.77 30.41
N GLY A 61 -8.52 -11.64 30.47
CA GLY A 61 -7.56 -12.62 29.93
C GLY A 61 -7.25 -12.47 28.43
N GLU A 62 -8.17 -11.97 27.61
CA GLU A 62 -7.93 -11.69 26.17
C GLU A 62 -7.53 -10.22 25.90
N ARG A 63 -7.57 -9.35 26.90
CA ARG A 63 -7.26 -7.93 26.80
C ARG A 63 -6.12 -7.55 27.72
N LEU A 64 -5.31 -6.59 27.28
CA LEU A 64 -4.16 -6.09 28.03
C LEU A 64 -3.26 -7.26 28.47
N THR A 65 -3.04 -8.24 27.58
CA THR A 65 -2.52 -9.59 27.92
C THR A 65 -1.20 -9.57 28.68
N ASP A 66 -0.25 -8.74 28.24
CA ASP A 66 1.08 -8.63 28.84
C ASP A 66 0.96 -7.92 30.19
N LEU A 67 0.14 -6.88 30.27
CA LEU A 67 -0.15 -6.14 31.50
C LEU A 67 -0.90 -6.98 32.54
N GLU A 68 -1.85 -7.83 32.14
CA GLU A 68 -2.52 -8.80 33.03
C GLU A 68 -1.52 -9.89 33.48
N THR A 69 -0.54 -10.23 32.64
CA THR A 69 0.57 -11.14 32.98
C THR A 69 1.62 -10.49 33.90
N TRP A 70 1.77 -9.17 33.88
CA TRP A 70 2.75 -8.44 34.71
C TRP A 70 2.16 -7.93 36.03
N ILE A 71 0.95 -7.38 35.98
CA ILE A 71 0.27 -6.61 37.04
C ILE A 71 -1.02 -7.30 37.54
N GLY A 72 -1.47 -8.38 36.90
CA GLY A 72 -2.60 -9.17 37.43
C GLY A 72 -2.31 -9.77 38.82
N PRO A 73 -3.33 -10.37 39.49
CA PRO A 73 -3.18 -10.93 40.83
C PRO A 73 -2.06 -11.99 40.97
N ASN A 74 -1.80 -12.73 39.88
CA ASN A 74 -0.72 -13.72 39.78
C ASN A 74 0.44 -13.23 38.87
N GLY A 75 0.56 -11.91 38.68
CA GLY A 75 1.50 -11.29 37.74
C GLY A 75 2.94 -11.27 38.25
N VAL A 76 3.91 -11.27 37.33
CA VAL A 76 5.35 -11.36 37.65
C VAL A 76 5.91 -10.18 38.47
N LEU A 77 5.16 -9.08 38.64
CA LEU A 77 5.55 -7.98 39.54
C LEU A 77 5.04 -8.16 41.00
N HIS A 78 4.08 -9.07 41.20
CA HIS A 78 3.51 -9.42 42.51
C HIS A 78 4.13 -10.70 43.13
N VAL A 79 4.58 -11.65 42.30
CA VAL A 79 5.24 -12.87 42.77
C VAL A 79 6.61 -12.54 43.39
N ASN A 80 6.94 -13.17 44.53
CA ASN A 80 8.28 -13.12 45.11
C ASN A 80 9.22 -14.09 44.37
N GLY A 81 9.76 -13.63 43.24
CA GLY A 81 10.73 -14.33 42.39
C GLY A 81 11.46 -13.33 41.48
N SER A 82 12.18 -13.81 40.46
CA SER A 82 12.74 -12.95 39.42
C SER A 82 11.70 -12.63 38.33
N LEU A 83 11.82 -11.48 37.70
CA LEU A 83 10.94 -11.02 36.62
C LEU A 83 10.92 -11.97 35.43
N TYR A 84 12.01 -12.72 35.26
CA TYR A 84 12.30 -13.51 34.06
C TYR A 84 12.07 -15.02 34.25
N ASP A 85 11.78 -15.49 35.47
CA ASP A 85 11.62 -16.93 35.80
C ASP A 85 10.46 -17.63 35.05
N ALA A 86 9.61 -16.86 34.36
CA ALA A 86 8.50 -17.35 33.56
C ALA A 86 8.53 -16.90 32.10
N ASP A 87 9.64 -16.30 31.63
CA ASP A 87 9.90 -15.71 30.29
C ASP A 87 8.89 -14.67 29.76
N LYS A 88 7.87 -14.33 30.57
CA LYS A 88 6.75 -13.45 30.19
C LYS A 88 7.07 -11.96 30.31
N PHE A 89 8.18 -11.57 30.95
CA PHE A 89 8.61 -10.18 31.02
C PHE A 89 9.73 -9.90 30.01
N THR A 90 9.47 -8.99 29.08
CA THR A 90 10.43 -8.60 28.03
C THR A 90 10.98 -7.17 28.21
N GLY A 91 10.61 -6.51 29.31
CA GLY A 91 11.11 -5.17 29.66
C GLY A 91 12.49 -5.21 30.32
N THR A 92 13.10 -4.03 30.46
CA THR A 92 14.32 -3.88 31.27
C THR A 92 14.02 -4.03 32.77
N PRO A 93 15.00 -4.36 33.61
CA PRO A 93 14.84 -4.37 35.07
C PRO A 93 14.38 -3.01 35.62
N PHE A 94 14.83 -1.91 34.99
CA PHE A 94 14.35 -0.56 35.32
C PHE A 94 12.87 -0.35 34.97
N ALA A 95 12.38 -0.91 33.86
CA ALA A 95 10.95 -0.89 33.52
C ALA A 95 10.13 -1.71 34.52
N GLY A 96 10.63 -2.87 34.96
CA GLY A 96 10.00 -3.67 36.02
C GLY A 96 9.90 -2.90 37.34
N LEU A 97 11.01 -2.32 37.79
CA LEU A 97 11.08 -1.48 38.98
C LEU A 97 10.14 -0.26 38.91
N ALA A 98 10.03 0.38 37.74
CA ALA A 98 9.13 1.53 37.51
C ALA A 98 7.64 1.13 37.44
N LEU A 99 7.33 -0.12 37.06
CA LEU A 99 5.96 -0.65 37.01
C LEU A 99 5.49 -1.24 38.34
N LYS A 100 6.39 -1.71 39.22
CA LYS A 100 6.03 -2.34 40.49
C LYS A 100 5.14 -1.47 41.41
N PRO A 101 5.32 -0.14 41.54
CA PRO A 101 4.40 0.71 42.31
C PRO A 101 3.03 0.91 41.65
N LEU A 102 2.94 0.77 40.33
CA LEU A 102 1.66 0.81 39.61
C LEU A 102 0.88 -0.50 39.80
N ALA A 103 1.57 -1.62 40.03
CA ALA A 103 0.96 -2.94 40.13
C ALA A 103 -0.11 -3.01 41.23
N SER A 104 0.28 -2.72 42.48
CA SER A 104 -0.62 -2.70 43.64
C SER A 104 -1.69 -1.61 43.58
N SER A 105 -1.46 -0.52 42.84
CA SER A 105 -2.46 0.55 42.66
C SER A 105 -3.62 0.17 41.74
N ALA A 106 -3.42 -0.85 40.88
CA ALA A 106 -4.24 -1.03 39.71
C ALA A 106 -5.33 -2.11 39.85
N GLU A 107 -5.28 -2.97 40.86
CA GLU A 107 -6.18 -4.13 41.02
C GLU A 107 -7.68 -3.79 40.85
N ASN A 108 -8.09 -2.61 41.31
CA ASN A 108 -9.48 -2.13 41.25
C ASN A 108 -9.86 -1.37 39.96
N ALA A 109 -8.90 -0.99 39.10
CA ALA A 109 -9.15 -0.07 37.97
C ALA A 109 -8.33 -0.32 36.68
N LEU A 110 -7.43 -1.32 36.67
CA LEU A 110 -6.38 -1.57 35.67
C LEU A 110 -6.81 -1.28 34.24
N GLY A 111 -7.87 -1.94 33.77
CA GLY A 111 -8.32 -1.86 32.38
C GLY A 111 -8.77 -0.46 31.94
N TRP A 112 -9.44 0.29 32.81
CA TRP A 112 -9.92 1.64 32.50
C TRP A 112 -8.80 2.67 32.61
N ALA A 113 -8.07 2.66 33.72
CA ALA A 113 -6.98 3.60 33.99
C ALA A 113 -5.86 3.47 32.94
N TRP A 114 -5.46 2.23 32.61
CA TRP A 114 -4.45 2.01 31.58
C TRP A 114 -4.93 2.45 30.20
N THR A 115 -6.14 2.05 29.78
CA THR A 115 -6.68 2.43 28.46
C THR A 115 -6.76 3.94 28.29
N PHE A 116 -7.32 4.68 29.25
CA PHE A 116 -7.38 6.14 29.17
C PHE A 116 -5.99 6.78 29.26
N GLY A 117 -5.09 6.26 30.10
CA GLY A 117 -3.69 6.71 30.17
C GLY A 117 -2.95 6.55 28.84
N THR A 118 -3.02 5.37 28.22
CA THR A 118 -2.43 5.09 26.90
C THR A 118 -3.02 6.01 25.83
N LEU A 119 -4.34 6.20 25.78
CA LEU A 119 -4.98 7.11 24.82
C LEU A 119 -4.54 8.57 25.04
N GLY A 120 -4.39 9.00 26.29
CA GLY A 120 -3.83 10.30 26.66
C GLY A 120 -2.40 10.48 26.17
N LEU A 121 -1.53 9.48 26.38
CA LEU A 121 -0.16 9.48 25.86
C LEU A 121 -0.11 9.58 24.33
N VAL A 122 -1.00 8.89 23.60
CA VAL A 122 -1.13 9.02 22.14
C VAL A 122 -1.54 10.43 21.72
N VAL A 123 -2.50 11.05 22.42
CA VAL A 123 -2.94 12.43 22.16
C VAL A 123 -1.79 13.41 22.38
N VAL A 124 -1.04 13.29 23.48
CA VAL A 124 0.13 14.14 23.75
C VAL A 124 1.22 13.90 22.70
N LEU A 125 1.52 12.65 22.33
CA LEU A 125 2.49 12.31 21.29
C LEU A 125 2.12 12.95 19.93
N GLY A 126 0.86 12.84 19.51
CA GLY A 126 0.36 13.49 18.30
C GLY A 126 0.43 15.03 18.36
N LEU A 127 0.15 15.63 19.51
CA LEU A 127 0.24 17.06 19.77
C LEU A 127 1.70 17.59 19.78
N VAL A 128 2.67 16.78 20.18
CA VAL A 128 4.10 17.12 20.12
C VAL A 128 4.63 16.93 18.69
N ALA A 129 4.36 15.79 18.05
CA ALA A 129 4.76 15.52 16.67
C ALA A 129 4.22 16.57 15.67
N ALA A 130 2.98 17.02 15.85
CA ALA A 130 2.39 18.09 15.04
C ALA A 130 3.07 19.47 15.23
N ARG A 131 3.58 19.77 16.43
CA ARG A 131 4.36 21.00 16.70
C ARG A 131 5.80 20.89 16.17
N ALA A 132 6.36 19.68 16.17
CA ALA A 132 7.71 19.37 15.72
C ALA A 132 7.91 19.38 14.19
N LEU A 133 6.86 19.65 13.40
CA LEU A 133 6.94 19.71 11.93
C LEU A 133 7.97 20.74 11.42
N PRO A 134 8.76 20.42 10.38
CA PRO A 134 9.77 21.34 9.83
C PRO A 134 9.18 22.67 9.36
N GLN A 135 9.65 23.77 9.97
CA GLN A 135 9.16 25.12 9.71
C GLN A 135 9.74 25.74 8.43
N PRO A 136 9.04 26.69 7.77
CA PRO A 136 7.69 27.16 8.10
C PRO A 136 6.59 26.21 7.61
N VAL A 137 5.59 25.94 8.45
CA VAL A 137 4.35 25.25 8.06
C VAL A 137 3.27 26.24 7.62
N SER A 138 2.33 25.83 6.76
CA SER A 138 1.21 26.70 6.37
C SER A 138 0.14 26.79 7.48
N ARG A 139 -0.69 27.85 7.51
CA ARG A 139 -1.86 27.95 8.42
C ARG A 139 -2.77 26.71 8.31
N ARG A 140 -2.95 26.18 7.09
CA ARG A 140 -3.70 24.93 6.85
C ARG A 140 -3.04 23.73 7.53
N THR A 141 -1.73 23.56 7.34
CA THR A 141 -0.95 22.47 7.94
C THR A 141 -0.99 22.55 9.48
N SER A 142 -0.74 23.73 10.05
CA SER A 142 -0.73 23.95 11.51
C SER A 142 -2.06 23.58 12.18
N LEU A 143 -3.20 23.95 11.57
CA LEU A 143 -4.54 23.68 12.11
C LEU A 143 -4.96 22.20 12.02
N LEU A 144 -4.41 21.45 11.06
CA LEU A 144 -4.84 20.07 10.76
C LEU A 144 -3.83 19.00 11.20
N ALA A 145 -2.55 19.35 11.42
CA ALA A 145 -1.50 18.39 11.76
C ALA A 145 -1.78 17.61 13.05
N ALA A 146 -2.31 18.25 14.09
CA ALA A 146 -2.61 17.60 15.37
C ALA A 146 -3.66 16.48 15.25
N PRO A 147 -4.91 16.73 14.79
CA PRO A 147 -5.89 15.66 14.67
C PRO A 147 -5.50 14.61 13.61
N VAL A 148 -4.79 14.97 12.54
CA VAL A 148 -4.26 13.99 11.58
C VAL A 148 -3.23 13.07 12.23
N ALA A 149 -2.26 13.61 12.98
CA ALA A 149 -1.28 12.79 13.70
C ALA A 149 -1.93 11.85 14.72
N ILE A 150 -2.92 12.34 15.47
CA ILE A 150 -3.69 11.52 16.42
C ILE A 150 -4.47 10.42 15.70
N CYS A 151 -5.17 10.72 14.59
CA CYS A 151 -5.88 9.70 13.81
C CYS A 151 -4.93 8.63 13.26
N LEU A 152 -3.78 9.03 12.70
CA LEU A 152 -2.79 8.09 12.16
C LEU A 152 -2.19 7.21 13.26
N LEU A 153 -1.88 7.77 14.44
CA LEU A 153 -1.44 7.01 15.59
C LEU A 153 -2.53 6.01 16.05
N MET A 154 -3.78 6.46 16.24
CA MET A 154 -4.89 5.61 16.69
C MET A 154 -5.25 4.47 15.72
N LEU A 155 -5.00 4.63 14.42
CA LEU A 155 -5.17 3.57 13.42
C LEU A 155 -3.99 2.60 13.36
N SER A 156 -2.82 2.98 13.87
CA SER A 156 -1.58 2.25 13.66
C SER A 156 -1.50 0.92 14.44
N LEU A 157 -0.88 -0.08 13.83
CA LEU A 157 -0.60 -1.38 14.42
C LEU A 157 0.18 -1.25 15.75
N PRO A 158 1.22 -0.39 15.88
CA PRO A 158 1.91 -0.26 17.16
C PRO A 158 0.99 0.22 18.30
N VAL A 159 0.14 1.24 18.08
CA VAL A 159 -0.82 1.71 19.12
C VAL A 159 -1.90 0.66 19.39
N ARG A 160 -2.44 0.01 18.35
CA ARG A 160 -3.44 -1.06 18.51
C ARG A 160 -2.89 -2.22 19.32
N ASN A 161 -1.67 -2.67 19.03
CA ASN A 161 -1.01 -3.71 19.81
C ASN A 161 -0.69 -3.20 21.22
N THR A 162 -0.30 -1.93 21.38
CA THR A 162 -0.06 -1.35 22.73
C THR A 162 -1.32 -1.37 23.60
N LEU A 163 -2.50 -1.09 23.03
CA LEU A 163 -3.80 -1.13 23.71
C LEU A 163 -4.35 -2.55 23.91
N HIS A 164 -3.97 -3.52 23.06
CA HIS A 164 -4.37 -4.92 23.18
C HIS A 164 -3.48 -5.71 24.16
N LEU A 165 -2.19 -5.39 24.22
CA LEU A 165 -1.20 -6.03 25.09
C LEU A 165 -1.04 -5.31 26.45
N GLY A 166 -1.34 -4.00 26.51
CA GLY A 166 -1.11 -3.18 27.70
C GLY A 166 0.34 -2.70 27.84
N GLN A 167 1.04 -2.52 26.73
CA GLN A 167 2.47 -2.19 26.68
C GLN A 167 2.78 -0.71 26.99
N THR A 168 4.05 -0.42 27.32
CA THR A 168 4.53 0.93 27.70
C THR A 168 5.25 1.69 26.57
N SER A 169 5.40 1.09 25.39
CA SER A 169 6.30 1.53 24.29
C SER A 169 6.02 2.93 23.70
N ILE A 170 4.88 3.54 23.99
CA ILE A 170 4.61 4.95 23.65
C ILE A 170 5.48 5.90 24.51
N ILE A 171 5.83 5.51 25.73
CA ILE A 171 6.54 6.35 26.70
C ILE A 171 7.97 6.69 26.24
N PRO A 172 8.85 5.75 25.82
CA PRO A 172 10.17 6.08 25.30
C PRO A 172 10.12 7.04 24.10
N VAL A 173 9.17 6.83 23.18
CA VAL A 173 8.95 7.68 22.00
C VAL A 173 8.54 9.09 22.41
N LEU A 174 7.60 9.22 23.35
CA LEU A 174 7.13 10.50 23.85
C LEU A 174 8.23 11.25 24.62
N LEU A 175 8.98 10.59 25.49
CA LEU A 175 10.10 11.17 26.25
C LEU A 175 11.17 11.77 25.32
N VAL A 176 11.54 11.05 24.26
CA VAL A 176 12.48 11.55 23.24
C VAL A 176 11.90 12.75 22.51
N LEU A 177 10.63 12.72 22.07
CA LEU A 177 10.03 13.86 21.39
C LEU A 177 9.89 15.09 22.32
N LEU A 178 9.59 14.90 23.60
CA LEU A 178 9.58 15.98 24.59
C LEU A 178 10.98 16.57 24.81
N GLY A 179 12.02 15.74 24.93
CA GLY A 179 13.41 16.20 25.02
C GLY A 179 13.90 16.90 23.75
N CYS A 180 13.50 16.41 22.58
CA CYS A 180 13.88 17.01 21.31
C CYS A 180 13.19 18.36 21.05
N PHE A 181 11.90 18.51 21.39
CA PHE A 181 11.06 19.63 20.89
C PHE A 181 10.32 20.47 21.95
N ALA A 182 10.13 20.00 23.19
CA ALA A 182 9.33 20.69 24.19
C ALA A 182 10.17 21.26 25.35
N VAL A 183 11.11 20.48 25.87
CA VAL A 183 11.92 20.85 27.05
C VAL A 183 13.06 21.80 26.67
N ARG A 184 13.22 22.86 27.46
CA ARG A 184 14.29 23.87 27.32
C ARG A 184 15.50 23.54 28.21
N GLY A 185 16.62 24.20 27.95
CA GLY A 185 17.87 24.03 28.69
C GLY A 185 18.76 22.91 28.15
N GLU A 186 20.00 22.87 28.65
CA GLU A 186 21.07 22.03 28.08
C GLU A 186 21.12 20.59 28.60
N ARG A 187 20.53 20.33 29.78
CA ARG A 187 20.62 19.04 30.49
C ARG A 187 19.30 18.26 30.51
N ALA A 188 18.18 18.92 30.83
CA ALA A 188 16.86 18.28 30.96
C ALA A 188 16.40 17.46 29.73
N PRO A 189 16.68 17.87 28.47
CA PRO A 189 16.47 17.02 27.30
C PRO A 189 17.19 15.67 27.34
N GLY A 190 18.40 15.64 27.89
CA GLY A 190 19.17 14.41 28.06
C GLY A 190 18.59 13.50 29.12
N ILE A 191 18.08 14.06 30.23
CA ILE A 191 17.42 13.29 31.28
C ILE A 191 16.24 12.49 30.72
N LEU A 192 15.36 13.12 29.93
CA LEU A 192 14.23 12.41 29.30
C LEU A 192 14.69 11.30 28.34
N ILE A 193 15.75 11.55 27.56
CA ILE A 193 16.27 10.58 26.58
C ILE A 193 17.03 9.43 27.28
N GLY A 194 17.69 9.68 28.41
CA GLY A 194 18.33 8.65 29.23
C GLY A 194 17.33 7.78 29.98
N LEU A 195 16.23 8.36 30.48
CA LEU A 195 15.09 7.59 31.02
C LEU A 195 14.40 6.77 29.93
N ALA A 196 14.25 7.32 28.71
CA ALA A 196 13.74 6.57 27.57
C ALA A 196 14.66 5.39 27.19
N ALA A 197 15.98 5.58 27.26
CA ALA A 197 16.95 4.51 27.08
C ALA A 197 16.91 3.47 28.21
N ALA A 198 16.64 3.88 29.46
CA ALA A 198 16.51 2.94 30.58
C ALA A 198 15.26 2.04 30.44
N LEU A 199 14.22 2.50 29.74
CA LEU A 199 13.05 1.70 29.35
C LEU A 199 13.27 0.90 28.05
N GLN A 200 14.05 1.42 27.09
CA GLN A 200 14.34 0.79 25.80
C GLN A 200 15.79 1.09 25.36
N PRO A 201 16.78 0.21 25.62
CA PRO A 201 18.22 0.52 25.53
C PRO A 201 18.69 1.12 24.20
N THR A 202 18.14 0.69 23.06
CA THR A 202 18.53 1.20 21.74
C THR A 202 18.18 2.69 21.52
N VAL A 203 17.34 3.28 22.36
CA VAL A 203 17.08 4.73 22.38
C VAL A 203 18.33 5.54 22.79
N LEU A 204 19.36 4.91 23.37
CA LEU A 204 20.64 5.58 23.62
C LEU A 204 21.33 6.08 22.32
N LEU A 205 20.97 5.55 21.15
CA LEU A 205 21.43 6.03 19.84
C LEU A 205 20.99 7.48 19.50
N PHE A 206 20.08 8.07 20.29
CA PHE A 206 19.79 9.50 20.23
C PHE A 206 20.91 10.38 20.83
N ALA A 207 21.77 9.86 21.70
CA ALA A 207 22.91 10.63 22.23
C ALA A 207 23.93 11.01 21.14
N PRO A 208 24.37 10.11 20.23
CA PRO A 208 25.09 10.49 19.02
C PRO A 208 24.41 11.59 18.18
N LEU A 209 23.09 11.49 17.95
CA LEU A 209 22.35 12.51 17.21
C LEU A 209 22.44 13.89 17.90
N LEU A 210 22.25 13.94 19.22
CA LEU A 210 22.41 15.18 20.00
C LEU A 210 23.85 15.71 19.94
N TRP A 211 24.85 14.84 20.09
CA TRP A 211 26.28 15.22 20.08
C TRP A 211 26.69 15.87 18.77
N PHE A 212 26.39 15.24 17.62
CA PHE A 212 26.75 15.74 16.29
C PHE A 212 25.82 16.86 15.76
N THR A 213 24.75 17.20 16.49
CA THR A 213 23.91 18.40 16.26
C THR A 213 24.20 19.54 17.27
N GLY A 214 25.28 19.42 18.05
CA GLY A 214 25.76 20.49 18.96
C GLY A 214 25.20 20.42 20.38
N ARG A 215 24.19 19.60 20.65
CA ARG A 215 23.58 19.40 21.98
C ARG A 215 24.43 18.45 22.85
N ARG A 216 25.75 18.67 22.91
CA ARG A 216 26.73 17.79 23.57
C ARG A 216 26.44 17.55 25.07
N LYS A 217 26.07 18.62 25.80
CA LYS A 217 25.67 18.50 27.22
C LYS A 217 24.46 17.58 27.39
N ALA A 218 23.46 17.70 26.52
CA ALA A 218 22.28 16.83 26.54
C ALA A 218 22.65 15.36 26.26
N ALA A 219 23.52 15.12 25.27
CA ALA A 219 24.03 13.78 24.97
C ALA A 219 24.75 13.14 26.18
N GLY A 220 25.65 13.90 26.83
CA GLY A 220 26.33 13.45 28.05
C GLY A 220 25.37 13.14 29.19
N THR A 221 24.37 14.01 29.43
CA THR A 221 23.34 13.73 30.44
C THR A 221 22.40 12.59 30.09
N ALA A 222 22.20 12.25 28.80
CA ALA A 222 21.45 11.06 28.42
C ALA A 222 22.21 9.78 28.79
N GLY A 223 23.51 9.71 28.49
CA GLY A 223 24.38 8.61 28.93
C GLY A 223 24.44 8.49 30.45
N ALA A 224 24.65 9.61 31.16
CA ALA A 224 24.70 9.62 32.62
C ALA A 224 23.37 9.22 33.28
N THR A 225 22.23 9.67 32.74
CA THR A 225 20.91 9.31 33.28
C THR A 225 20.57 7.85 32.99
N PHE A 226 20.91 7.34 31.80
CA PHE A 226 20.79 5.91 31.48
C PHE A 226 21.64 5.04 32.41
N ALA A 227 22.91 5.41 32.63
CA ALA A 227 23.81 4.70 33.54
C ALA A 227 23.29 4.73 34.98
N ALA A 228 22.84 5.88 35.48
CA ALA A 228 22.27 6.00 36.83
C ALA A 228 20.97 5.19 37.00
N ALA A 229 20.06 5.24 36.04
CA ALA A 229 18.82 4.45 36.06
C ALA A 229 19.09 2.94 36.03
N THR A 230 20.04 2.50 35.19
CA THR A 230 20.48 1.09 35.14
C THR A 230 21.18 0.67 36.43
N ALA A 231 22.01 1.53 37.03
CA ALA A 231 22.66 1.25 38.31
C ALA A 231 21.67 1.16 39.48
N VAL A 232 20.64 2.01 39.51
CA VAL A 232 19.53 1.91 40.48
C VAL A 232 18.76 0.60 40.31
N ALA A 233 18.49 0.20 39.07
CA ALA A 233 17.86 -1.10 38.80
C ALA A 233 18.75 -2.28 39.22
N TRP A 234 20.07 -2.19 39.01
CA TRP A 234 21.02 -3.22 39.46
C TRP A 234 21.14 -3.29 40.99
N ALA A 235 21.09 -2.15 41.68
CA ALA A 235 21.10 -2.10 43.14
C ALA A 235 19.81 -2.64 43.77
N ALA A 236 18.66 -2.39 43.15
CA ALA A 236 17.35 -2.88 43.63
C ALA A 236 17.04 -4.33 43.20
N MET A 237 17.55 -4.75 42.04
CA MET A 237 17.23 -6.04 41.41
C MET A 237 18.50 -6.65 40.76
N PRO A 238 19.48 -7.13 41.56
CA PRO A 238 20.79 -7.54 41.04
C PRO A 238 20.73 -8.80 40.17
N HIS A 239 19.89 -9.77 40.56
CA HIS A 239 19.71 -11.02 39.83
C HIS A 239 19.09 -10.76 38.45
N ASP A 240 17.93 -10.10 38.42
CA ASP A 240 17.23 -9.69 37.20
C ASP A 240 18.12 -8.88 36.25
N SER A 241 18.96 -8.00 36.81
CA SER A 241 19.90 -7.21 36.02
C SER A 241 21.03 -8.04 35.41
N SER A 242 21.53 -9.05 36.13
CA SER A 242 22.45 -10.05 35.56
C SER A 242 21.77 -10.90 34.48
N THR A 243 20.52 -11.33 34.69
CA THR A 243 19.73 -12.10 33.72
C THR A 243 19.48 -11.31 32.44
N TYR A 244 19.11 -10.03 32.53
CA TYR A 244 18.81 -9.19 31.37
C TYR A 244 20.05 -8.70 30.60
N TRP A 245 21.12 -8.31 31.30
CA TRP A 245 22.29 -7.69 30.67
C TRP A 245 23.40 -8.68 30.28
N VAL A 246 23.56 -9.80 31.01
CA VAL A 246 24.65 -10.75 30.80
C VAL A 246 24.15 -12.01 30.09
N HIS A 247 23.10 -12.65 30.62
CA HIS A 247 22.61 -13.93 30.09
C HIS A 247 21.79 -13.72 28.82
N HIS A 248 20.80 -12.82 28.85
CA HIS A 248 19.92 -12.49 27.73
C HIS A 248 20.33 -11.18 27.04
N LEU A 249 21.62 -10.95 26.78
CA LEU A 249 22.23 -9.74 26.17
C LEU A 249 21.23 -8.64 25.68
N ALA A 250 20.79 -7.78 26.61
CA ALA A 250 19.83 -6.68 26.38
C ALA A 250 18.41 -7.12 25.93
N GLY A 251 17.88 -8.19 26.53
CA GLY A 251 16.58 -8.78 26.25
C GLY A 251 16.55 -9.75 25.05
N ALA A 252 17.70 -10.22 24.59
CA ALA A 252 17.81 -11.25 23.56
C ALA A 252 17.42 -12.63 24.11
N GLY A 253 16.38 -13.25 23.55
CA GLY A 253 15.87 -14.57 23.96
C GLY A 253 14.62 -14.53 24.87
N LEU A 254 14.35 -13.40 25.54
CA LEU A 254 13.17 -13.24 26.40
C LEU A 254 11.87 -13.09 25.60
N GLY A 255 10.81 -13.77 26.03
CA GLY A 255 9.47 -13.69 25.47
C GLY A 255 9.20 -14.70 24.35
N ALA A 256 8.55 -14.25 23.28
CA ALA A 256 8.31 -15.09 22.11
C ALA A 256 9.61 -15.34 21.34
N ASN A 257 9.66 -16.45 20.58
CA ASN A 257 10.82 -16.82 19.77
C ASN A 257 11.33 -15.64 18.91
N PRO A 258 12.65 -15.35 18.87
CA PRO A 258 13.16 -14.19 18.15
C PRO A 258 12.94 -14.20 16.62
N ASP A 259 12.67 -15.36 16.02
CA ASP A 259 12.29 -15.51 14.60
C ASP A 259 10.82 -15.13 14.33
N ALA A 260 9.96 -15.05 15.35
CA ALA A 260 8.53 -14.80 15.17
C ALA A 260 8.27 -13.47 14.44
N GLY A 261 7.30 -13.45 13.51
CA GLY A 261 6.96 -12.25 12.71
C GLY A 261 6.50 -11.01 13.51
N ALA A 262 6.28 -11.16 14.82
CA ALA A 262 6.10 -10.05 15.75
C ALA A 262 7.40 -9.26 16.00
N ASN A 263 8.57 -9.90 15.89
CA ASN A 263 9.88 -9.26 15.97
C ASN A 263 10.29 -8.71 14.59
N GLN A 264 10.46 -7.40 14.48
CA GLN A 264 10.88 -6.69 13.26
C GLN A 264 12.30 -6.10 13.40
N SER A 265 13.19 -6.76 14.16
CA SER A 265 14.62 -6.48 14.16
C SER A 265 15.36 -7.17 13.00
N LEU A 266 16.59 -6.71 12.73
CA LEU A 266 17.48 -7.34 11.76
C LEU A 266 17.90 -8.76 12.18
N HIS A 267 18.15 -8.99 13.46
CA HIS A 267 18.41 -10.32 14.04
C HIS A 267 17.26 -11.29 13.75
N GLY A 268 16.01 -10.92 14.07
CA GLY A 268 14.83 -11.75 13.76
C GLY A 268 14.63 -12.01 12.26
N ALA A 269 15.09 -11.10 11.40
CA ALA A 269 15.06 -11.28 9.95
C ALA A 269 16.14 -12.27 9.44
N LEU A 270 17.30 -12.35 10.11
CA LEU A 270 18.36 -13.32 9.78
C LEU A 270 17.96 -14.74 10.22
N LEU A 271 17.36 -14.89 11.41
CA LEU A 271 16.78 -16.15 11.86
C LEU A 271 15.69 -16.65 10.89
N ARG A 272 14.78 -15.77 10.45
CA ARG A 272 13.78 -16.08 9.41
C ARG A 272 14.35 -16.41 8.02
N LEU A 273 15.66 -16.23 7.81
CA LEU A 273 16.37 -16.66 6.60
C LEU A 273 17.17 -17.95 6.82
N GLY A 274 17.08 -18.58 8.00
CA GLY A 274 17.81 -19.81 8.33
C GLY A 274 19.28 -19.60 8.70
N LEU A 275 19.67 -18.39 9.11
CA LEU A 275 20.99 -18.16 9.71
C LEU A 275 20.89 -18.34 11.23
N GLU A 276 21.75 -19.20 11.79
CA GLU A 276 21.82 -19.47 13.23
C GLU A 276 23.30 -19.53 13.70
N GLY A 277 23.50 -19.49 15.03
CA GLY A 277 24.81 -19.66 15.65
C GLY A 277 25.80 -18.50 15.40
N PRO A 278 27.12 -18.73 15.54
CA PRO A 278 28.13 -17.66 15.48
C PRO A 278 28.14 -16.84 14.17
N LEU A 279 27.70 -17.43 13.05
CA LEU A 279 27.59 -16.74 11.77
C LEU A 279 26.44 -15.73 11.76
N GLU A 280 25.28 -16.08 12.34
CA GLU A 280 24.16 -15.15 12.53
C GLU A 280 24.63 -13.94 13.33
N ILE A 281 25.19 -14.16 14.52
CA ILE A 281 25.65 -13.08 15.42
C ILE A 281 26.67 -12.18 14.72
N GLY A 282 27.64 -12.77 14.00
CA GLY A 282 28.65 -12.02 13.24
C GLY A 282 28.04 -11.14 12.14
N VAL A 283 27.08 -11.68 11.39
CA VAL A 283 26.35 -10.96 10.34
C VAL A 283 25.43 -9.89 10.93
N PHE A 284 24.72 -10.17 12.02
CA PHE A 284 23.88 -9.22 12.73
C PHE A 284 24.69 -8.03 13.26
N LEU A 285 25.83 -8.28 13.92
CA LEU A 285 26.70 -7.21 14.42
C LEU A 285 27.31 -6.38 13.29
N ALA A 286 27.79 -7.01 12.22
CA ALA A 286 28.38 -6.30 11.07
C ALA A 286 27.35 -5.43 10.33
N LEU A 287 26.18 -6.00 9.99
CA LEU A 287 25.10 -5.26 9.35
C LEU A 287 24.48 -4.23 10.29
N GLY A 288 24.30 -4.53 11.57
CA GLY A 288 23.80 -3.61 12.60
C GLY A 288 24.71 -2.39 12.76
N ALA A 289 26.03 -2.59 12.81
CA ALA A 289 27.00 -1.50 12.82
C ALA A 289 26.92 -0.65 11.53
N ALA A 290 26.79 -1.27 10.36
CA ALA A 290 26.62 -0.55 9.09
C ALA A 290 25.31 0.27 9.05
N VAL A 291 24.19 -0.32 9.48
CA VAL A 291 22.88 0.34 9.61
C VAL A 291 22.97 1.53 10.57
N ALA A 292 23.62 1.36 11.72
CA ALA A 292 23.83 2.42 12.70
C ALA A 292 24.68 3.57 12.14
N VAL A 293 25.83 3.28 11.56
CA VAL A 293 26.75 4.30 11.02
C VAL A 293 26.12 5.05 9.86
N VAL A 294 25.53 4.36 8.88
CA VAL A 294 24.92 5.01 7.71
C VAL A 294 23.63 5.76 8.11
N GLY A 295 22.74 5.12 8.87
CA GLY A 295 21.47 5.70 9.30
C GLY A 295 21.64 6.93 10.20
N LEU A 296 22.55 6.89 11.17
CA LEU A 296 22.86 8.05 12.01
C LEU A 296 23.54 9.18 11.22
N ARG A 297 24.47 8.88 10.30
CA ARG A 297 25.05 9.91 9.41
C ARG A 297 23.96 10.63 8.59
N ARG A 298 22.98 9.88 8.07
CA ARG A 298 21.83 10.47 7.35
C ARG A 298 20.91 11.27 8.28
N ALA A 299 20.58 10.75 9.46
CA ALA A 299 19.80 11.48 10.47
C ALA A 299 20.46 12.81 10.87
N ILE A 300 21.77 12.81 11.18
CA ILE A 300 22.56 14.01 11.51
C ILE A 300 22.53 15.02 10.36
N THR A 301 22.61 14.56 9.11
CA THR A 301 22.52 15.42 7.92
C THR A 301 21.16 16.10 7.82
N TYR A 302 20.07 15.35 7.97
CA TYR A 302 18.71 15.92 7.97
C TYR A 302 18.44 16.82 9.19
N ALA A 303 19.06 16.56 10.34
CA ALA A 303 18.97 17.47 11.49
C ALA A 303 19.68 18.80 11.22
N ARG A 304 20.87 18.79 10.61
CA ARG A 304 21.62 19.99 10.22
C ARG A 304 20.91 20.79 9.12
N ASP A 305 20.22 20.11 8.20
CA ASP A 305 19.29 20.70 7.23
C ASP A 305 18.03 21.33 7.88
N GLY A 306 17.84 21.16 9.20
CA GLY A 306 16.70 21.69 9.96
C GLY A 306 15.42 20.86 9.84
N GLN A 307 15.55 19.56 9.57
CA GLN A 307 14.47 18.58 9.57
C GLN A 307 14.58 17.63 10.80
N LEU A 308 14.69 18.20 12.00
CA LEU A 308 14.95 17.43 13.23
C LEU A 308 13.92 16.32 13.50
N LEU A 309 12.64 16.49 13.14
CA LEU A 309 11.64 15.43 13.30
C LEU A 309 11.85 14.25 12.34
N LEU A 310 12.34 14.52 11.12
CA LEU A 310 12.77 13.45 10.20
C LEU A 310 14.01 12.74 10.77
N ALA A 311 15.00 13.49 11.27
CA ALA A 311 16.17 12.90 11.90
C ALA A 311 15.82 12.01 13.10
N VAL A 312 14.87 12.45 13.95
CA VAL A 312 14.34 11.66 15.07
C VAL A 312 13.67 10.38 14.59
N ALA A 313 12.85 10.45 13.54
CA ALA A 313 12.25 9.27 12.93
C ALA A 313 13.32 8.29 12.38
N LEU A 314 14.36 8.80 11.69
CA LEU A 314 15.43 7.94 11.15
C LEU A 314 16.27 7.29 12.24
N THR A 315 16.65 8.02 13.30
CA THR A 315 17.36 7.43 14.45
C THR A 315 16.51 6.38 15.16
N GLY A 316 15.19 6.57 15.26
CA GLY A 316 14.27 5.56 15.77
C GLY A 316 14.15 4.32 14.88
N CYS A 317 14.09 4.50 13.54
CA CYS A 317 14.14 3.38 12.59
C CYS A 317 15.45 2.58 12.67
N VAL A 318 16.58 3.25 12.92
CA VAL A 318 17.87 2.59 13.22
C VAL A 318 17.78 1.82 14.54
N ALA A 319 17.31 2.44 15.62
CA ALA A 319 17.20 1.83 16.94
C ALA A 319 16.31 0.57 16.97
N VAL A 320 15.28 0.53 16.12
CA VAL A 320 14.46 -0.67 15.85
C VAL A 320 15.26 -1.72 15.09
N ALA A 321 15.90 -1.34 13.98
CA ALA A 321 16.58 -2.30 13.11
C ALA A 321 17.77 -3.00 13.79
N VAL A 322 18.54 -2.28 14.62
CA VAL A 322 19.77 -2.79 15.27
C VAL A 322 19.55 -3.37 16.67
N SER A 323 18.31 -3.41 17.16
CA SER A 323 17.97 -4.09 18.43
C SER A 323 18.04 -5.61 18.25
N PRO A 324 18.39 -6.42 19.27
CA PRO A 324 18.24 -7.87 19.19
C PRO A 324 16.77 -8.27 18.95
N THR A 325 15.83 -7.65 19.66
CA THR A 325 14.38 -7.78 19.47
C THR A 325 13.73 -6.40 19.29
N SER A 326 12.71 -6.31 18.44
CA SER A 326 11.90 -5.11 18.24
C SER A 326 10.47 -5.47 17.87
N TRP A 327 9.64 -5.62 18.90
CA TRP A 327 8.25 -6.03 18.80
C TRP A 327 7.39 -4.99 18.09
N GLN A 328 6.31 -5.43 17.43
CA GLN A 328 5.38 -4.56 16.68
C GLN A 328 4.88 -3.32 17.46
N HIS A 329 4.72 -3.41 18.78
CA HIS A 329 4.30 -2.28 19.62
C HIS A 329 5.38 -1.16 19.75
N GLN A 330 6.65 -1.43 19.42
CA GLN A 330 7.78 -0.48 19.51
C GLN A 330 8.00 0.35 18.23
N LEU A 331 7.33 0.02 17.12
CA LEU A 331 7.69 0.48 15.78
C LEU A 331 7.17 1.89 15.41
N LEU A 332 6.67 2.66 16.38
CA LEU A 332 6.09 4.01 16.21
C LEU A 332 7.02 5.02 15.51
N TRP A 333 8.33 4.84 15.65
CA TRP A 333 9.35 5.64 14.97
C TRP A 333 9.17 5.71 13.45
N LEU A 334 8.74 4.60 12.84
CA LEU A 334 8.53 4.50 11.41
C LEU A 334 7.35 5.35 10.95
N LEU A 335 6.28 5.45 11.75
CA LEU A 335 5.15 6.34 11.45
C LEU A 335 5.56 7.82 11.48
N LEU A 336 6.57 8.22 12.26
CA LEU A 336 7.09 9.59 12.23
C LEU A 336 7.83 9.91 10.90
N ALA A 337 8.29 8.90 10.16
CA ALA A 337 8.99 9.10 8.89
C ALA A 337 8.08 9.65 7.76
N VAL A 338 6.75 9.71 7.94
CA VAL A 338 5.81 10.34 7.00
C VAL A 338 6.09 11.83 6.76
N VAL A 339 6.83 12.50 7.66
CA VAL A 339 7.17 13.93 7.49
C VAL A 339 8.26 14.16 6.43
N GLY A 340 8.97 13.10 6.03
CA GLY A 340 10.03 13.15 5.01
C GLY A 340 9.48 13.37 3.61
N ARG A 341 9.96 14.42 2.92
CA ARG A 341 9.50 14.77 1.56
C ARG A 341 10.31 14.03 0.51
N VAL A 342 9.65 13.13 -0.24
CA VAL A 342 10.24 12.36 -1.34
C VAL A 342 9.74 12.86 -2.70
N GLY A 343 10.58 12.77 -3.72
CA GLY A 343 10.24 13.06 -5.13
C GLY A 343 10.10 14.55 -5.48
N LYS A 344 10.47 14.93 -6.70
CA LYS A 344 10.44 16.35 -7.14
C LYS A 344 9.03 16.86 -7.51
N ARG A 345 8.12 15.97 -7.92
CA ARG A 345 6.77 16.32 -8.40
C ARG A 345 5.74 16.31 -7.26
N ALA A 346 4.67 17.09 -7.42
CA ALA A 346 3.58 17.15 -6.45
C ALA A 346 2.86 15.79 -6.28
N SER A 347 2.76 15.00 -7.34
CA SER A 347 2.27 13.61 -7.31
C SER A 347 3.09 12.70 -6.39
N ASP A 348 4.41 12.88 -6.41
CA ASP A 348 5.36 11.92 -5.83
C ASP A 348 5.46 12.10 -4.30
N ARG A 349 5.07 13.29 -3.80
CA ARG A 349 5.09 13.64 -2.37
C ARG A 349 4.20 12.75 -1.50
N TYR A 350 3.16 12.15 -2.08
CA TYR A 350 2.24 11.26 -1.37
C TYR A 350 2.71 9.80 -1.32
N VAL A 351 3.65 9.41 -2.20
CA VAL A 351 4.09 8.02 -2.35
C VAL A 351 4.62 7.47 -1.03
N TRP A 352 5.53 8.21 -0.40
CA TRP A 352 6.18 7.79 0.83
C TRP A 352 5.25 7.83 2.07
N PRO A 353 4.52 8.93 2.35
CA PRO A 353 3.53 8.93 3.43
C PRO A 353 2.48 7.83 3.30
N ILE A 354 1.97 7.55 2.10
CA ILE A 354 0.98 6.48 1.88
C ILE A 354 1.62 5.11 2.12
N ALA A 355 2.81 4.85 1.59
CA ALA A 355 3.50 3.58 1.82
C ALA A 355 3.71 3.29 3.32
N ILE A 356 4.21 4.28 4.08
CA ILE A 356 4.40 4.15 5.53
C ILE A 356 3.07 3.99 6.27
N VAL A 357 2.03 4.76 5.93
CA VAL A 357 0.72 4.61 6.59
C VAL A 357 0.13 3.23 6.32
N LEU A 358 0.27 2.67 5.13
CA LEU A 358 -0.21 1.31 4.83
C LEU A 358 0.58 0.26 5.63
N VAL A 359 1.93 0.30 5.62
CA VAL A 359 2.79 -0.61 6.43
C VAL A 359 2.51 -0.49 7.93
N MET A 360 2.11 0.70 8.39
CA MET A 360 1.78 0.96 9.79
C MET A 360 0.33 0.67 10.18
N THR A 361 -0.58 0.33 9.26
CA THR A 361 -2.02 0.14 9.57
C THR A 361 -2.62 -1.18 9.08
N LEU A 362 -2.09 -1.75 7.99
CA LEU A 362 -2.59 -2.99 7.38
C LEU A 362 -1.67 -4.18 7.68
N PRO A 363 -2.20 -5.39 7.92
CA PRO A 363 -1.40 -6.61 7.98
C PRO A 363 -0.59 -6.84 6.70
N SER A 364 0.63 -7.39 6.82
CA SER A 364 1.52 -7.70 5.70
C SER A 364 0.85 -8.52 4.59
N LYS A 365 0.01 -9.50 4.98
CA LYS A 365 -0.80 -10.34 4.10
C LYS A 365 -1.78 -9.55 3.20
N MET A 366 -2.19 -8.33 3.57
CA MET A 366 -2.94 -7.44 2.67
C MET A 366 -2.04 -6.77 1.63
N MET A 367 -0.81 -6.43 2.01
CA MET A 367 0.10 -5.61 1.21
C MET A 367 0.94 -6.40 0.21
N LEU A 368 1.14 -7.70 0.43
CA LEU A 368 1.90 -8.60 -0.42
C LEU A 368 1.12 -9.92 -0.63
N PRO A 369 1.28 -10.63 -1.77
CA PRO A 369 0.67 -11.94 -2.00
C PRO A 369 1.10 -12.98 -0.97
N ASN A 370 0.23 -13.95 -0.69
CA ASN A 370 0.54 -15.10 0.17
C ASN A 370 1.15 -16.22 -0.68
N MET A 371 2.45 -16.12 -0.94
CA MET A 371 3.24 -17.08 -1.73
C MET A 371 4.58 -17.28 -1.03
N SER A 372 5.02 -18.52 -0.81
CA SER A 372 6.24 -18.84 -0.04
C SER A 372 7.49 -18.07 -0.49
N ALA A 373 7.67 -17.90 -1.81
CA ALA A 373 8.76 -17.12 -2.40
C ALA A 373 8.76 -15.61 -2.04
N LEU A 374 7.69 -15.10 -1.42
CA LEU A 374 7.56 -13.73 -0.92
C LEU A 374 7.51 -13.63 0.60
N ASP A 375 7.49 -14.75 1.33
CA ASP A 375 7.41 -14.77 2.80
C ASP A 375 8.55 -13.96 3.46
N PRO A 376 9.83 -14.07 3.02
CA PRO A 376 10.92 -13.23 3.55
C PRO A 376 10.73 -11.73 3.34
N VAL A 377 9.93 -11.31 2.34
CA VAL A 377 9.63 -9.89 2.07
C VAL A 377 8.35 -9.46 2.82
N ARG A 378 7.36 -10.34 2.89
CA ARG A 378 6.07 -10.12 3.58
C ARG A 378 6.27 -9.97 5.07
N ASP A 379 6.98 -10.91 5.68
CA ASP A 379 7.05 -11.02 7.14
C ASP A 379 8.18 -10.16 7.73
N ASN A 380 8.99 -9.54 6.89
CA ASN A 380 9.92 -8.45 7.22
C ASN A 380 9.48 -7.07 6.69
N VAL A 381 8.24 -6.90 6.19
CA VAL A 381 7.83 -5.67 5.47
C VAL A 381 8.00 -4.38 6.29
N VAL A 382 7.89 -4.46 7.62
CA VAL A 382 8.04 -3.29 8.52
C VAL A 382 9.52 -2.97 8.74
N LEU A 383 10.36 -3.98 8.96
CA LEU A 383 11.83 -3.82 8.97
C LEU A 383 12.33 -3.24 7.64
N ILE A 384 11.86 -3.76 6.50
CA ILE A 384 12.24 -3.28 5.17
C ILE A 384 11.86 -1.80 5.01
N ALA A 385 10.69 -1.37 5.49
CA ALA A 385 10.31 0.04 5.51
C ALA A 385 11.18 0.90 6.47
N ALA A 386 11.59 0.37 7.63
CA ALA A 386 12.51 1.04 8.55
C ALA A 386 13.92 1.20 7.94
N LEU A 387 14.48 0.15 7.33
CA LEU A 387 15.76 0.18 6.62
C LEU A 387 15.70 1.10 5.38
N ALA A 388 14.61 1.06 4.61
CA ALA A 388 14.37 1.98 3.51
C ALA A 388 14.38 3.44 4.00
N SER A 389 13.70 3.74 5.11
CA SER A 389 13.74 5.07 5.76
C SER A 389 15.18 5.47 6.10
N ALA A 390 15.85 4.65 6.91
CA ALA A 390 17.15 4.94 7.51
C ALA A 390 18.27 5.05 6.47
N LEU A 391 18.25 4.23 5.42
CA LEU A 391 19.39 4.06 4.50
C LEU A 391 19.14 4.61 3.09
N PHE A 392 18.01 4.26 2.46
CA PHE A 392 17.87 4.32 1.00
C PHE A 392 16.98 5.44 0.46
N VAL A 393 15.92 5.83 1.19
CA VAL A 393 14.88 6.73 0.65
C VAL A 393 15.41 8.16 0.53
N PRO A 394 15.45 8.75 -0.69
CA PRO A 394 16.06 10.07 -0.92
C PRO A 394 15.11 11.20 -0.51
N PHE A 395 15.06 11.49 0.79
CA PHE A 395 14.37 12.67 1.31
C PHE A 395 15.09 13.94 0.84
N LEU A 396 14.31 14.92 0.39
CA LEU A 396 14.80 16.20 -0.10
C LEU A 396 15.29 17.08 1.06
N SER A 397 16.47 17.69 0.88
CA SER A 397 16.96 18.78 1.72
C SER A 397 16.06 20.03 1.59
N ARG A 398 15.96 20.82 2.66
CA ARG A 398 15.27 22.13 2.70
C ARG A 398 15.93 23.19 1.81
N THR A 399 17.16 22.96 1.34
CA THR A 399 17.85 23.79 0.34
C THR A 399 17.34 23.57 -1.09
N ALA A 400 16.77 22.41 -1.40
CA ALA A 400 16.27 22.10 -2.74
C ALA A 400 15.06 22.99 -3.11
N PRO A 401 15.03 23.67 -4.27
CA PRO A 401 13.91 24.51 -4.68
C PRO A 401 12.56 23.78 -4.64
N GLU A 402 12.56 22.49 -5.03
CA GLU A 402 11.37 21.65 -5.05
C GLU A 402 10.88 21.26 -3.65
N TYR A 403 11.66 21.47 -2.59
CA TYR A 403 11.22 21.18 -1.22
C TYR A 403 9.98 22.01 -0.85
N ARG A 404 10.03 23.32 -1.15
CA ARG A 404 8.93 24.27 -0.90
C ARG A 404 7.92 24.32 -2.04
N LYS A 405 8.39 24.34 -3.30
CA LYS A 405 7.56 24.42 -4.50
C LYS A 405 7.75 23.16 -5.37
N PRO A 406 7.07 22.05 -5.09
CA PRO A 406 7.18 20.84 -5.92
C PRO A 406 6.72 21.12 -7.36
N ILE A 407 7.29 20.39 -8.33
CA ILE A 407 6.90 20.51 -9.74
C ILE A 407 5.39 20.18 -9.84
N PRO A 408 4.55 21.10 -10.36
CA PRO A 408 3.10 20.91 -10.34
C PRO A 408 2.69 19.74 -11.24
N THR A 409 1.64 19.03 -10.82
CA THR A 409 1.02 17.99 -11.64
C THR A 409 0.36 18.63 -12.86
N SER A 410 0.67 18.15 -14.06
CA SER A 410 0.02 18.61 -15.30
C SER A 410 -1.39 18.04 -15.39
N TYR A 411 -2.39 18.91 -15.48
CA TYR A 411 -3.79 18.57 -15.70
C TYR A 411 -4.20 18.95 -17.13
N ALA A 412 -5.17 18.23 -17.70
CA ALA A 412 -5.90 18.69 -18.88
C ALA A 412 -6.92 19.76 -18.49
N ASP A 413 -7.21 20.66 -19.42
CA ASP A 413 -8.27 21.65 -19.28
C ASP A 413 -9.66 20.99 -19.23
N PRO A 414 -10.63 21.55 -18.48
CA PRO A 414 -11.99 21.03 -18.44
C PRO A 414 -12.68 21.19 -19.81
N VAL A 415 -13.00 20.06 -20.45
CA VAL A 415 -13.81 20.04 -21.68
C VAL A 415 -15.29 19.93 -21.28
N PRO A 416 -16.20 20.78 -21.82
CA PRO A 416 -17.63 20.67 -21.54
C PRO A 416 -18.20 19.33 -22.03
N ALA A 417 -19.26 18.84 -21.37
CA ALA A 417 -19.92 17.60 -21.77
C ALA A 417 -20.51 17.67 -23.19
N ARG A 418 -20.67 16.51 -23.83
CA ARG A 418 -21.30 16.40 -25.17
C ARG A 418 -22.76 16.90 -25.16
N TRP A 419 -23.42 16.81 -24.00
CA TRP A 419 -24.79 17.28 -23.79
C TRP A 419 -24.83 18.19 -22.56
N LYS A 420 -25.51 19.35 -22.68
CA LYS A 420 -25.49 20.41 -21.66
C LYS A 420 -26.09 20.01 -20.31
N TRP A 421 -26.97 19.00 -20.29
CA TRP A 421 -27.63 18.50 -19.08
C TRP A 421 -26.76 17.55 -18.23
N VAL A 422 -25.61 17.10 -18.73
CA VAL A 422 -24.77 16.12 -18.00
C VAL A 422 -23.89 16.86 -16.96
N PRO A 423 -24.07 16.59 -15.65
CA PRO A 423 -23.29 17.26 -14.62
C PRO A 423 -21.86 16.72 -14.59
N LEU A 424 -20.92 17.48 -15.17
CA LEU A 424 -19.49 17.23 -14.95
C LEU A 424 -19.08 17.77 -13.59
N PHE A 425 -18.34 16.98 -12.83
CA PHE A 425 -17.84 17.37 -11.51
C PHE A 425 -16.47 18.08 -11.63
N PRO A 426 -16.39 19.43 -11.54
CA PRO A 426 -15.22 20.20 -11.97
C PRO A 426 -13.99 20.05 -11.04
N PHE A 427 -14.11 19.30 -9.94
CA PHE A 427 -13.03 19.04 -9.00
C PHE A 427 -12.13 17.84 -9.39
N TRP A 428 -12.58 16.92 -10.26
CA TRP A 428 -11.78 15.77 -10.72
C TRP A 428 -11.06 16.05 -12.05
N ARG A 429 -10.06 16.94 -12.00
CA ARG A 429 -9.23 17.27 -13.18
C ARG A 429 -8.38 16.07 -13.63
N ARG A 430 -8.43 15.75 -14.93
CA ARG A 430 -7.65 14.65 -15.51
C ARG A 430 -6.15 14.96 -15.48
N VAL A 431 -5.39 14.15 -14.74
CA VAL A 431 -3.92 14.19 -14.69
C VAL A 431 -3.33 13.60 -15.98
N LEU A 432 -2.40 14.34 -16.61
CA LEU A 432 -1.71 13.93 -17.84
C LEU A 432 -0.40 13.16 -17.58
N THR A 433 0.25 13.40 -16.44
CA THR A 433 1.52 12.76 -16.08
C THR A 433 1.33 11.28 -15.69
N ARG A 434 2.36 10.45 -15.94
CA ARG A 434 2.38 9.07 -15.45
C ARG A 434 2.19 9.01 -13.92
N PRO A 435 1.44 8.03 -13.40
CA PRO A 435 1.41 7.75 -11.97
C PRO A 435 2.79 7.35 -11.43
N ASN A 436 2.90 7.25 -10.10
CA ASN A 436 3.99 6.51 -9.48
C ASN A 436 3.64 5.01 -9.42
N LEU A 437 4.53 4.15 -9.88
CA LEU A 437 4.29 2.70 -9.97
C LEU A 437 3.97 2.06 -8.61
N LEU A 438 4.68 2.45 -7.54
CA LEU A 438 4.46 1.90 -6.20
C LEU A 438 3.05 2.18 -5.69
N LEU A 439 2.50 3.37 -5.96
CA LEU A 439 1.13 3.71 -5.58
C LEU A 439 0.08 2.92 -6.37
N GLU A 440 0.29 2.71 -7.67
CA GLU A 440 -0.66 1.91 -8.46
C GLU A 440 -0.57 0.41 -8.10
N LEU A 441 0.62 -0.13 -7.80
CA LEU A 441 0.79 -1.50 -7.30
C LEU A 441 0.16 -1.69 -5.91
N LEU A 442 0.38 -0.76 -4.97
CA LEU A 442 -0.27 -0.78 -3.65
C LEU A 442 -1.78 -0.64 -3.76
N LEU A 443 -2.29 0.23 -4.65
CA LEU A 443 -3.72 0.37 -4.91
C LEU A 443 -4.33 -0.93 -5.45
N ILE A 444 -3.67 -1.57 -6.41
CA ILE A 444 -4.12 -2.86 -6.97
C ILE A 444 -4.09 -3.95 -5.88
N ARG A 445 -3.02 -4.07 -5.09
CA ARG A 445 -2.87 -5.15 -4.12
C ARG A 445 -3.78 -4.99 -2.89
N VAL A 446 -3.87 -3.78 -2.32
CA VAL A 446 -4.80 -3.49 -1.21
C VAL A 446 -6.25 -3.56 -1.70
N GLY A 447 -6.55 -3.06 -2.91
CA GLY A 447 -7.86 -3.20 -3.54
C GLY A 447 -8.27 -4.66 -3.77
N TYR A 448 -7.35 -5.51 -4.23
CA TYR A 448 -7.56 -6.95 -4.36
C TYR A 448 -7.76 -7.65 -3.00
N SER A 449 -7.03 -7.22 -1.96
CA SER A 449 -7.21 -7.76 -0.61
C SER A 449 -8.58 -7.38 -0.02
N ALA A 450 -9.05 -6.15 -0.25
CA ALA A 450 -10.38 -5.73 0.13
C ALA A 450 -11.45 -6.48 -0.66
N TYR A 451 -11.27 -6.64 -1.98
CA TYR A 451 -12.13 -7.43 -2.86
C TYR A 451 -12.36 -8.86 -2.32
N GLN A 452 -11.28 -9.59 -1.98
CA GLN A 452 -11.41 -10.95 -1.45
C GLN A 452 -12.11 -10.98 -0.09
N GLN A 453 -11.85 -10.01 0.80
CA GLN A 453 -12.53 -9.94 2.10
C GLN A 453 -14.02 -9.62 1.98
N THR A 454 -14.42 -8.69 1.11
CA THR A 454 -15.84 -8.41 0.84
C THR A 454 -16.55 -9.63 0.26
N ARG A 455 -15.90 -10.36 -0.66
CA ARG A 455 -16.43 -11.58 -1.28
C ARG A 455 -16.60 -12.73 -0.28
N LEU A 456 -15.73 -12.85 0.72
CA LEU A 456 -15.86 -13.83 1.82
C LEU A 456 -16.96 -13.42 2.84
N ALA A 457 -17.13 -12.12 3.09
CA ALA A 457 -18.16 -11.61 3.99
C ALA A 457 -19.58 -11.71 3.42
N ALA A 458 -19.73 -11.61 2.08
CA ALA A 458 -21.01 -11.71 1.39
C ALA A 458 -21.76 -13.03 1.65
N THR A 459 -21.02 -14.15 1.75
CA THR A 459 -21.56 -15.48 2.08
C THR A 459 -21.80 -15.71 3.58
N GLY A 460 -22.00 -14.66 4.38
CA GLY A 460 -22.38 -14.78 5.80
C GLY A 460 -21.29 -15.42 6.70
N GLY A 461 -20.04 -15.49 6.25
CA GLY A 461 -18.91 -16.02 7.03
C GLY A 461 -18.86 -17.55 7.18
N THR A 462 -19.84 -18.29 6.66
CA THR A 462 -19.87 -19.77 6.63
C THR A 462 -20.20 -20.27 5.23
N ILE A 463 -19.69 -21.43 4.83
CA ILE A 463 -19.88 -21.93 3.46
C ILE A 463 -21.36 -22.30 3.20
N SER A 464 -22.05 -22.85 4.22
CA SER A 464 -23.45 -23.25 4.13
C SER A 464 -24.43 -22.06 4.09
N GLY A 465 -24.37 -21.12 5.03
CA GLY A 465 -25.30 -19.96 5.09
C GLY A 465 -25.15 -18.94 3.95
N GLY A 466 -24.15 -19.12 3.10
CA GLY A 466 -23.97 -18.40 1.84
C GLY A 466 -24.43 -19.17 0.59
N ARG A 467 -24.56 -20.50 0.67
CA ARG A 467 -24.92 -21.40 -0.43
C ARG A 467 -26.40 -21.28 -0.80
N GLU A 468 -27.29 -21.60 0.15
CA GLU A 468 -28.76 -21.60 0.00
C GLU A 468 -29.28 -20.33 -0.70
N ARG A 469 -28.97 -19.15 -0.17
CA ARG A 469 -29.40 -17.85 -0.73
C ARG A 469 -28.94 -17.65 -2.19
N ALA A 470 -27.76 -18.16 -2.53
CA ALA A 470 -27.20 -18.01 -3.86
C ALA A 470 -27.81 -18.98 -4.87
N GLU A 471 -28.25 -20.16 -4.42
CA GLU A 471 -29.01 -21.13 -5.21
C GLU A 471 -30.42 -20.61 -5.49
N THR A 472 -31.12 -20.06 -4.49
CA THR A 472 -32.42 -19.37 -4.70
C THR A 472 -32.30 -18.21 -5.68
N HIS A 473 -31.21 -17.44 -5.65
CA HIS A 473 -30.94 -16.42 -6.66
C HIS A 473 -30.60 -17.02 -8.04
N GLY A 474 -30.08 -18.25 -8.10
CA GLY A 474 -29.85 -19.05 -9.31
C GLY A 474 -31.15 -19.46 -9.98
N GLU A 475 -32.08 -20.03 -9.21
CA GLU A 475 -33.46 -20.32 -9.64
C GLU A 475 -34.15 -19.06 -10.19
N GLN A 476 -34.03 -17.93 -9.49
CA GLN A 476 -34.57 -16.65 -9.94
C GLN A 476 -34.00 -16.22 -11.29
N ILE A 477 -32.67 -16.23 -11.47
CA ILE A 477 -32.03 -15.89 -12.75
C ILE A 477 -32.47 -16.85 -13.86
N HIS A 478 -32.48 -18.16 -13.59
CA HIS A 478 -32.89 -19.17 -14.56
C HIS A 478 -34.36 -18.98 -14.99
N SER A 479 -35.27 -18.68 -14.05
CA SER A 479 -36.68 -18.41 -14.36
C SER A 479 -36.88 -17.15 -15.22
N ILE A 480 -36.06 -16.12 -15.02
CA ILE A 480 -36.07 -14.90 -15.84
C ILE A 480 -35.53 -15.20 -17.24
N GLU A 481 -34.48 -16.02 -17.36
CA GLU A 481 -33.95 -16.45 -18.66
C GLU A 481 -34.94 -17.32 -19.44
N GLN A 482 -35.60 -18.27 -18.79
CA GLN A 482 -36.71 -19.04 -19.39
C GLN A 482 -37.85 -18.12 -19.87
N PHE A 483 -38.26 -17.14 -19.06
CA PHE A 483 -39.28 -16.15 -19.44
C PHE A 483 -38.86 -15.29 -20.65
N LEU A 484 -37.58 -14.90 -20.71
CA LEU A 484 -36.98 -14.18 -21.85
C LEU A 484 -36.65 -15.08 -23.05
N ARG A 485 -36.86 -16.41 -22.94
CA ARG A 485 -36.50 -17.43 -23.94
C ARG A 485 -35.00 -17.46 -24.26
N ILE A 486 -34.18 -17.40 -23.22
CA ILE A 486 -32.74 -17.62 -23.25
C ILE A 486 -32.50 -19.03 -22.71
N ASP A 487 -32.25 -19.98 -23.60
CA ASP A 487 -32.03 -21.41 -23.32
C ASP A 487 -30.66 -21.93 -23.81
N ILE A 488 -29.89 -21.06 -24.45
CA ILE A 488 -28.65 -21.36 -25.18
C ILE A 488 -27.57 -22.03 -24.31
N GLU A 489 -27.61 -21.81 -23.00
CA GLU A 489 -26.54 -22.19 -22.08
C GLU A 489 -26.38 -23.69 -21.92
N HIS A 490 -27.48 -24.37 -21.60
CA HIS A 490 -27.49 -25.82 -21.36
C HIS A 490 -27.05 -26.56 -22.63
N TRP A 491 -27.51 -26.10 -23.80
CA TRP A 491 -27.02 -26.57 -25.10
C TRP A 491 -25.52 -26.31 -25.30
N PHE A 492 -25.03 -25.10 -25.04
CA PHE A 492 -23.64 -24.73 -25.32
C PHE A 492 -22.64 -25.38 -24.34
N ASN A 493 -23.04 -25.58 -23.09
CA ASN A 493 -22.27 -26.33 -22.09
C ASN A 493 -22.16 -27.81 -22.48
N HIS A 494 -23.27 -28.47 -22.79
CA HIS A 494 -23.25 -29.86 -23.28
C HIS A 494 -22.48 -30.01 -24.61
N LEU A 495 -22.60 -29.04 -25.52
CA LEU A 495 -21.83 -28.99 -26.76
C LEU A 495 -20.32 -28.81 -26.50
N THR A 496 -19.94 -28.03 -25.48
CA THR A 496 -18.54 -27.83 -25.06
C THR A 496 -17.99 -29.11 -24.45
N ALA A 497 -18.65 -29.66 -23.42
CA ALA A 497 -18.21 -30.86 -22.70
C ALA A 497 -18.07 -32.10 -23.59
N ARG A 498 -18.91 -32.26 -24.64
CA ARG A 498 -18.79 -33.38 -25.59
C ARG A 498 -17.75 -33.18 -26.70
N THR A 499 -17.03 -32.05 -26.70
CA THR A 499 -16.13 -31.64 -27.79
C THR A 499 -14.73 -31.34 -27.22
N PRO A 500 -13.83 -32.34 -27.09
CA PRO A 500 -12.62 -32.23 -26.26
C PRO A 500 -11.66 -31.07 -26.60
N TRP A 501 -11.57 -30.68 -27.88
CA TRP A 501 -10.74 -29.53 -28.27
C TRP A 501 -11.34 -28.19 -27.80
N MET A 502 -12.67 -28.09 -27.76
CA MET A 502 -13.41 -26.89 -27.41
C MET A 502 -13.53 -26.74 -25.90
N GLU A 503 -13.75 -27.86 -25.21
CA GLU A 503 -13.58 -27.99 -23.76
C GLU A 503 -12.17 -27.53 -23.33
N SER A 504 -11.12 -28.14 -23.88
CA SER A 504 -9.72 -27.77 -23.60
C SER A 504 -9.44 -26.30 -23.88
N PHE A 505 -9.94 -25.77 -25.00
CA PHE A 505 -9.79 -24.36 -25.36
C PHE A 505 -10.49 -23.43 -24.37
N PHE A 506 -11.77 -23.65 -24.05
CA PHE A 506 -12.52 -22.77 -23.15
C PHE A 506 -12.07 -22.90 -21.69
N ASN A 507 -11.71 -24.09 -21.21
CA ASN A 507 -11.08 -24.29 -19.91
C ASN A 507 -9.78 -23.47 -19.78
N PHE A 508 -8.89 -23.54 -20.78
CA PHE A 508 -7.66 -22.75 -20.81
C PHE A 508 -7.92 -21.25 -20.95
N TYR A 509 -8.90 -20.86 -21.78
CA TYR A 509 -9.26 -19.46 -21.99
C TYR A 509 -9.83 -18.83 -20.71
N TYR A 510 -10.75 -19.54 -20.05
CA TYR A 510 -11.36 -19.16 -18.78
C TYR A 510 -10.29 -18.99 -17.70
N THR A 511 -9.46 -20.02 -17.46
CA THR A 511 -8.44 -20.00 -16.40
C THR A 511 -7.36 -18.93 -16.60
N SER A 512 -6.94 -18.66 -17.84
CA SER A 512 -5.73 -17.88 -18.12
C SER A 512 -5.96 -16.44 -18.60
N PHE A 513 -6.84 -16.22 -19.59
CA PHE A 513 -6.83 -14.97 -20.35
C PHE A 513 -7.42 -13.78 -19.59
N HIS A 514 -8.34 -14.03 -18.65
CA HIS A 514 -9.00 -12.98 -17.86
C HIS A 514 -8.04 -12.24 -16.91
N PHE A 515 -6.91 -12.83 -16.52
CA PHE A 515 -5.84 -12.12 -15.80
C PHE A 515 -4.80 -11.52 -16.77
N VAL A 516 -4.32 -12.31 -17.73
CA VAL A 516 -3.20 -11.92 -18.60
C VAL A 516 -3.54 -10.72 -19.48
N VAL A 517 -4.74 -10.67 -20.06
CA VAL A 517 -5.10 -9.60 -21.01
C VAL A 517 -5.31 -8.24 -20.32
N PRO A 518 -6.08 -8.11 -19.21
CA PRO A 518 -6.21 -6.82 -18.52
C PRO A 518 -4.90 -6.29 -17.96
N LEU A 519 -4.03 -7.15 -17.40
CA LEU A 519 -2.70 -6.75 -16.94
C LEU A 519 -1.83 -6.26 -18.10
N SER A 520 -1.86 -6.95 -19.24
CA SER A 520 -1.14 -6.54 -20.45
C SER A 520 -1.62 -5.19 -21.00
N VAL A 521 -2.94 -4.97 -21.07
CA VAL A 521 -3.53 -3.69 -21.49
C VAL A 521 -3.12 -2.57 -20.54
N LEU A 522 -3.21 -2.79 -19.22
CA LEU A 522 -2.77 -1.83 -18.21
C LEU A 522 -1.27 -1.51 -18.32
N ALA A 523 -0.40 -2.51 -18.49
CA ALA A 523 1.04 -2.31 -18.64
C ALA A 523 1.40 -1.52 -19.91
N ILE A 524 0.81 -1.89 -21.06
CA ILE A 524 1.03 -1.19 -22.34
C ILE A 524 0.57 0.28 -22.23
N LEU A 525 -0.58 0.55 -21.60
CA LEU A 525 -1.07 1.92 -21.40
C LEU A 525 -0.20 2.69 -20.39
N TYR A 526 0.25 2.07 -19.31
CA TYR A 526 1.12 2.71 -18.31
C TYR A 526 2.45 3.16 -18.93
N LEU A 527 3.05 2.30 -19.77
CA LEU A 527 4.32 2.56 -20.44
C LEU A 527 4.19 3.55 -21.62
N ARG A 528 3.18 3.39 -22.47
CA ARG A 528 3.08 4.11 -23.76
C ARG A 528 2.04 5.24 -23.81
N ARG A 529 1.01 5.24 -22.95
CA ARG A 529 -0.11 6.20 -23.01
C ARG A 529 -0.61 6.63 -21.61
N PRO A 530 0.21 7.29 -20.77
CA PRO A 530 -0.08 7.40 -19.32
C PRO A 530 -1.37 8.16 -18.96
N ALA A 531 -1.78 9.15 -19.75
CA ALA A 531 -3.07 9.82 -19.56
C ALA A 531 -4.28 8.89 -19.83
N GLN A 532 -4.16 7.99 -20.82
CA GLN A 532 -5.20 7.01 -21.16
C GLN A 532 -5.20 5.83 -20.18
N TYR A 533 -4.04 5.45 -19.61
CA TYR A 533 -3.96 4.53 -18.48
C TYR A 533 -4.83 5.00 -17.31
N ARG A 534 -4.71 6.28 -16.90
CA ARG A 534 -5.49 6.82 -15.77
C ARG A 534 -7.00 6.83 -16.03
N TRP A 535 -7.41 7.05 -17.28
CA TRP A 535 -8.82 6.92 -17.71
C TRP A 535 -9.28 5.47 -17.63
N ALA A 536 -8.59 4.55 -18.32
CA ALA A 536 -8.99 3.15 -18.42
C ALA A 536 -8.99 2.45 -17.05
N ARG A 537 -7.91 2.62 -16.24
CA ARG A 537 -7.80 2.07 -14.88
C ARG A 537 -8.89 2.62 -13.94
N SER A 538 -9.32 3.87 -14.09
CA SER A 538 -10.43 4.39 -13.28
C SER A 538 -11.77 3.77 -13.67
N ALA A 539 -12.03 3.53 -14.96
CA ALA A 539 -13.24 2.82 -15.39
C ALA A 539 -13.27 1.37 -14.88
N LEU A 540 -12.14 0.66 -14.96
CA LEU A 540 -11.99 -0.69 -14.39
C LEU A 540 -12.22 -0.70 -12.88
N GLY A 541 -11.59 0.25 -12.15
CA GLY A 541 -11.75 0.36 -10.71
C GLY A 541 -13.19 0.63 -10.27
N PHE A 542 -13.93 1.49 -10.99
CA PHE A 542 -15.35 1.72 -10.71
C PHE A 542 -16.21 0.50 -11.06
N ALA A 543 -15.94 -0.19 -12.17
CA ALA A 543 -16.65 -1.42 -12.53
C ALA A 543 -16.47 -2.52 -11.46
N THR A 544 -15.25 -2.73 -10.97
CA THR A 544 -14.97 -3.70 -9.89
C THR A 544 -15.60 -3.29 -8.55
N ILE A 545 -15.68 -1.99 -8.22
CA ILE A 545 -16.39 -1.51 -7.02
C ILE A 545 -17.90 -1.76 -7.13
N LEU A 546 -18.50 -1.49 -8.30
CA LEU A 546 -19.92 -1.78 -8.54
C LEU A 546 -20.21 -3.28 -8.52
N ALA A 547 -19.31 -4.11 -9.06
CA ALA A 547 -19.41 -5.56 -8.97
C ALA A 547 -19.32 -6.08 -7.52
N LEU A 548 -18.48 -5.48 -6.67
CA LEU A 548 -18.43 -5.82 -5.24
C LEU A 548 -19.73 -5.49 -4.49
N VAL A 549 -20.43 -4.42 -4.88
CA VAL A 549 -21.77 -4.12 -4.35
C VAL A 549 -22.77 -5.18 -4.85
N GLY A 550 -22.65 -5.61 -6.11
CA GLY A 550 -23.41 -6.72 -6.68
C GLY A 550 -23.23 -8.03 -5.89
N PHE A 551 -22.00 -8.53 -5.77
CA PHE A 551 -21.69 -9.77 -5.05
C PHE A 551 -22.13 -9.75 -3.58
N TRP A 552 -22.19 -8.57 -2.94
CA TRP A 552 -22.63 -8.43 -1.55
C TRP A 552 -24.16 -8.37 -1.41
N GLY A 553 -24.86 -7.71 -2.34
CA GLY A 553 -26.32 -7.60 -2.32
C GLY A 553 -27.06 -8.77 -2.97
N TYR A 554 -26.44 -9.44 -3.94
CA TYR A 554 -27.02 -10.53 -4.73
C TYR A 554 -25.95 -11.61 -5.01
N PRO A 555 -25.52 -12.39 -3.99
CA PRO A 555 -24.69 -13.57 -4.21
C PRO A 555 -25.46 -14.56 -5.09
N LEU A 556 -24.79 -15.20 -6.05
CA LEU A 556 -25.43 -16.00 -7.10
C LEU A 556 -24.64 -17.29 -7.34
N ALA A 557 -25.34 -18.43 -7.32
CA ALA A 557 -24.79 -19.72 -7.73
C ALA A 557 -24.66 -19.77 -9.27
N PRO A 558 -23.51 -20.22 -9.80
CA PRO A 558 -23.35 -20.46 -11.23
C PRO A 558 -24.10 -21.74 -11.67
N PRO A 559 -24.42 -21.91 -12.98
CA PRO A 559 -25.18 -23.05 -13.47
C PRO A 559 -24.66 -24.42 -13.00
N ARG A 560 -23.33 -24.61 -13.01
CA ARG A 560 -22.64 -25.86 -12.58
C ARG A 560 -22.77 -26.23 -11.09
N LEU A 561 -23.35 -25.36 -10.26
CA LEU A 561 -23.66 -25.65 -8.85
C LEU A 561 -25.18 -25.81 -8.60
N MET A 562 -26.02 -25.74 -9.64
CA MET A 562 -27.45 -26.01 -9.55
C MET A 562 -27.72 -27.49 -9.86
N GLU A 563 -27.78 -28.33 -8.82
CA GLU A 563 -27.81 -29.80 -8.94
C GLU A 563 -28.96 -30.30 -9.86
N ASP A 564 -30.17 -29.74 -9.72
CA ASP A 564 -31.34 -30.13 -10.53
C ASP A 564 -31.27 -29.74 -12.03
N LEU A 565 -30.36 -28.83 -12.41
CA LEU A 565 -30.30 -28.24 -13.76
C LEU A 565 -29.29 -28.91 -14.70
N ASN A 566 -28.63 -30.00 -14.26
CA ASN A 566 -27.81 -30.89 -15.10
C ASN A 566 -26.65 -30.22 -15.88
N PHE A 567 -26.14 -29.09 -15.42
CA PHE A 567 -24.95 -28.43 -16.02
C PHE A 567 -23.65 -29.15 -15.65
N ILE A 568 -22.70 -29.19 -16.60
CA ILE A 568 -21.42 -29.89 -16.48
C ILE A 568 -20.30 -28.92 -16.11
N ASP A 569 -19.64 -29.13 -14.96
CA ASP A 569 -18.38 -28.46 -14.63
C ASP A 569 -17.21 -29.07 -15.41
N THR A 570 -16.87 -28.48 -16.55
CA THR A 570 -15.74 -28.92 -17.38
C THR A 570 -14.36 -28.59 -16.81
N ILE A 571 -14.27 -27.81 -15.73
CA ILE A 571 -12.99 -27.29 -15.19
C ILE A 571 -12.51 -28.11 -13.99
N HIS A 572 -13.44 -28.48 -13.10
CA HIS A 572 -13.15 -29.23 -11.87
C HIS A 572 -13.66 -30.67 -11.90
N GLY A 573 -14.47 -31.03 -12.92
CA GLY A 573 -15.13 -32.34 -12.99
C GLY A 573 -16.30 -32.49 -12.00
N PRO A 574 -16.86 -33.70 -11.87
CA PRO A 574 -17.96 -33.98 -10.95
C PRO A 574 -17.62 -33.56 -9.51
N GLN A 575 -18.50 -32.80 -8.88
CA GLN A 575 -18.30 -32.27 -7.54
C GLN A 575 -19.03 -33.11 -6.49
N ASP A 576 -18.33 -33.50 -5.43
CA ASP A 576 -18.94 -33.95 -4.19
C ASP A 576 -19.46 -32.71 -3.45
N PHE A 577 -20.76 -32.48 -3.47
CA PHE A 577 -21.38 -31.33 -2.81
C PHE A 577 -21.35 -31.38 -1.27
N SER A 578 -20.92 -32.50 -0.68
CA SER A 578 -20.64 -32.66 0.76
C SER A 578 -19.17 -32.42 1.13
N GLN A 579 -18.22 -32.76 0.24
CA GLN A 579 -16.78 -32.50 0.40
C GLN A 579 -16.12 -32.02 -0.91
N PRO A 580 -16.42 -30.80 -1.40
CA PRO A 580 -16.01 -30.40 -2.74
C PRO A 580 -14.52 -30.05 -2.84
N ASP A 581 -13.77 -30.75 -3.67
CA ASP A 581 -12.40 -30.37 -4.02
C ASP A 581 -12.34 -29.49 -5.28
N TYR A 582 -12.38 -28.19 -5.01
CA TYR A 582 -12.17 -27.16 -6.03
C TYR A 582 -10.68 -26.87 -6.32
N GLY A 583 -9.74 -27.57 -5.67
CA GLY A 583 -8.30 -27.35 -5.82
C GLY A 583 -7.71 -26.22 -4.97
N THR A 584 -6.39 -26.22 -4.82
CA THR A 584 -5.65 -25.50 -3.77
C THR A 584 -5.74 -23.97 -3.83
N LEU A 585 -5.89 -23.38 -5.03
CA LEU A 585 -6.10 -21.93 -5.19
C LEU A 585 -7.54 -21.49 -4.88
N THR A 586 -8.50 -22.41 -5.03
CA THR A 586 -9.93 -22.11 -5.09
C THR A 586 -10.60 -22.16 -3.71
N LYS A 587 -9.95 -22.79 -2.72
CA LYS A 587 -10.29 -22.68 -1.29
C LYS A 587 -10.16 -21.25 -0.73
N LEU A 588 -9.67 -20.29 -1.54
CA LEU A 588 -9.63 -18.85 -1.25
C LEU A 588 -10.65 -18.02 -2.05
N THR A 589 -11.53 -18.64 -2.84
CA THR A 589 -12.48 -17.95 -3.72
C THR A 589 -13.91 -18.45 -3.58
N ASN A 590 -14.77 -17.68 -2.90
CA ASN A 590 -16.21 -17.94 -2.77
C ASN A 590 -16.87 -18.11 -4.16
N GLN A 591 -17.38 -19.30 -4.46
CA GLN A 591 -17.95 -19.64 -5.76
C GLN A 591 -19.36 -19.07 -6.01
N TYR A 592 -20.08 -18.72 -4.95
CA TYR A 592 -21.45 -18.18 -4.96
C TYR A 592 -21.49 -16.67 -5.25
N ALA A 593 -20.67 -16.23 -6.21
CA ALA A 593 -20.46 -14.84 -6.58
C ALA A 593 -20.36 -14.71 -8.11
N ALA A 594 -21.35 -15.27 -8.82
CA ALA A 594 -21.40 -15.23 -10.29
C ALA A 594 -21.81 -13.84 -10.82
N MET A 595 -22.79 -13.15 -10.21
CA MET A 595 -23.33 -11.88 -10.72
C MET A 595 -22.81 -10.64 -9.99
N PRO A 596 -22.32 -9.61 -10.72
CA PRO A 596 -22.10 -9.56 -12.17
C PRO A 596 -20.77 -10.20 -12.58
N SER A 597 -20.70 -10.87 -13.74
CA SER A 597 -19.46 -11.54 -14.17
C SER A 597 -18.31 -10.55 -14.36
N LEU A 598 -17.31 -10.63 -13.49
CA LEU A 598 -16.06 -9.90 -13.66
C LEU A 598 -15.14 -10.54 -14.71
N HIS A 599 -15.30 -11.84 -15.02
CA HIS A 599 -14.60 -12.46 -16.15
C HIS A 599 -14.98 -11.73 -17.45
N PHE A 600 -16.28 -11.65 -17.77
CA PHE A 600 -16.77 -10.91 -18.92
C PHE A 600 -16.61 -9.38 -18.76
N GLY A 601 -16.80 -8.85 -17.54
CA GLY A 601 -16.61 -7.43 -17.27
C GLY A 601 -15.18 -6.93 -17.58
N TRP A 602 -14.16 -7.67 -17.17
CA TRP A 602 -12.77 -7.29 -17.44
C TRP A 602 -12.39 -7.48 -18.92
N SER A 603 -12.86 -8.53 -19.59
CA SER A 603 -12.61 -8.72 -21.03
C SER A 603 -13.38 -7.73 -21.91
N LEU A 604 -14.59 -7.34 -21.52
CA LEU A 604 -15.35 -6.27 -22.18
C LEU A 604 -14.70 -4.91 -21.96
N TRP A 605 -14.23 -4.61 -20.74
CA TRP A 605 -13.42 -3.42 -20.48
C TRP A 605 -12.16 -3.39 -21.35
N CYS A 606 -11.46 -4.52 -21.53
CA CYS A 606 -10.34 -4.65 -22.45
C CYS A 606 -10.76 -4.36 -23.89
N GLY A 607 -11.82 -5.00 -24.39
CA GLY A 607 -12.29 -4.87 -25.76
C GLY A 607 -12.73 -3.44 -26.10
N LEU A 608 -13.49 -2.79 -25.22
CA LEU A 608 -13.86 -1.38 -25.34
C LEU A 608 -12.62 -0.47 -25.27
N THR A 609 -11.72 -0.71 -24.31
CA THR A 609 -10.47 0.07 -24.18
C THR A 609 -9.64 0.00 -25.45
N ILE A 610 -9.47 -1.20 -26.04
CA ILE A 610 -8.76 -1.41 -27.29
C ILE A 610 -9.52 -0.78 -28.47
N ALA A 611 -10.83 -1.01 -28.62
CA ALA A 611 -11.63 -0.48 -29.72
C ALA A 611 -11.60 1.06 -29.81
N ILE A 612 -11.54 1.75 -28.66
CA ILE A 612 -11.52 3.23 -28.57
C ILE A 612 -10.09 3.80 -28.58
N LEU A 613 -9.02 2.99 -28.44
CA LEU A 613 -7.62 3.46 -28.42
C LEU A 613 -6.76 2.97 -29.60
N ALA A 614 -7.11 1.85 -30.23
CA ALA A 614 -6.33 1.27 -31.31
C ALA A 614 -6.58 1.97 -32.65
N PRO A 615 -5.53 2.29 -33.44
CA PRO A 615 -5.67 3.00 -34.71
C PRO A 615 -6.15 2.09 -35.86
N LYS A 616 -5.73 0.82 -35.90
CA LYS A 616 -6.04 -0.12 -37.00
C LYS A 616 -7.32 -0.91 -36.71
N TRP A 617 -8.16 -1.14 -37.72
CA TRP A 617 -9.45 -1.83 -37.55
C TRP A 617 -9.29 -3.25 -37.00
N TRP A 618 -8.30 -4.02 -37.49
CA TRP A 618 -8.06 -5.39 -37.03
C TRP A 618 -7.70 -5.49 -35.54
N MET A 619 -7.05 -4.45 -34.99
CA MET A 619 -6.77 -4.38 -33.55
C MET A 619 -8.06 -4.22 -32.74
N LYS A 620 -9.06 -3.51 -33.28
CA LYS A 620 -10.38 -3.35 -32.67
C LYS A 620 -11.17 -4.66 -32.74
N ALA A 621 -11.13 -5.33 -33.89
CA ALA A 621 -11.72 -6.66 -34.05
C ALA A 621 -11.11 -7.66 -33.05
N LEU A 622 -9.77 -7.76 -32.98
CA LEU A 622 -9.07 -8.61 -32.01
C LEU A 622 -9.41 -8.23 -30.55
N GLY A 623 -9.55 -6.94 -30.26
CA GLY A 623 -10.01 -6.46 -28.95
C GLY A 623 -11.43 -6.92 -28.60
N LEU A 624 -12.36 -6.92 -29.56
CA LEU A 624 -13.75 -7.32 -29.37
C LEU A 624 -13.98 -8.84 -29.45
N LEU A 625 -13.07 -9.59 -30.10
CA LEU A 625 -13.04 -11.06 -30.02
C LEU A 625 -12.75 -11.57 -28.60
N HIS A 626 -12.01 -10.81 -27.78
CA HIS A 626 -11.71 -11.21 -26.41
C HIS A 626 -12.95 -11.36 -25.51
N PRO A 627 -13.85 -10.35 -25.35
CA PRO A 627 -15.09 -10.53 -24.61
C PRO A 627 -16.04 -11.55 -25.24
N LEU A 628 -16.04 -11.69 -26.57
CA LEU A 628 -16.82 -12.75 -27.25
C LEU A 628 -16.35 -14.14 -26.80
N PHE A 629 -15.06 -14.44 -26.90
CA PHE A 629 -14.52 -15.72 -26.42
C PHE A 629 -14.65 -15.89 -24.90
N THR A 630 -14.63 -14.81 -24.11
CA THR A 630 -14.95 -14.92 -22.67
C THR A 630 -16.41 -15.30 -22.44
N VAL A 631 -17.38 -14.69 -23.14
CA VAL A 631 -18.79 -15.04 -22.94
C VAL A 631 -19.08 -16.49 -23.34
N CYS A 632 -18.46 -16.97 -24.43
CA CYS A 632 -18.50 -18.40 -24.76
C CYS A 632 -17.83 -19.25 -23.66
N ALA A 633 -16.64 -18.86 -23.17
CA ALA A 633 -15.92 -19.65 -22.18
C ALA A 633 -16.69 -19.77 -20.84
N ILE A 634 -17.31 -18.69 -20.36
CA ILE A 634 -18.01 -18.73 -19.06
C ILE A 634 -19.32 -19.54 -19.11
N VAL A 635 -20.06 -19.47 -20.23
CA VAL A 635 -21.29 -20.24 -20.44
C VAL A 635 -20.98 -21.70 -20.78
N GLY A 636 -20.04 -21.95 -21.68
CA GLY A 636 -19.63 -23.30 -22.11
C GLY A 636 -19.04 -24.14 -20.98
N THR A 637 -18.45 -23.51 -19.96
CA THR A 637 -17.92 -24.18 -18.76
C THR A 637 -18.91 -24.18 -17.57
N GLY A 638 -20.16 -23.74 -17.77
CA GLY A 638 -21.20 -23.69 -16.73
C GLY A 638 -20.89 -22.75 -15.54
N ASN A 639 -19.94 -21.82 -15.70
CA ASN A 639 -19.44 -20.98 -14.61
C ASN A 639 -20.20 -19.66 -14.42
N HIS A 640 -21.10 -19.30 -15.33
CA HIS A 640 -21.85 -18.04 -15.31
C HIS A 640 -23.14 -18.13 -16.16
N TRP A 641 -24.11 -17.29 -15.80
CA TRP A 641 -25.36 -17.07 -16.54
C TRP A 641 -25.24 -15.92 -17.57
N VAL A 642 -26.00 -15.95 -18.66
CA VAL A 642 -26.05 -14.90 -19.69
C VAL A 642 -26.48 -13.56 -19.10
N LEU A 643 -27.46 -13.55 -18.19
CA LEU A 643 -27.88 -12.34 -17.46
C LEU A 643 -26.80 -11.82 -16.50
N ASP A 644 -25.91 -12.68 -15.99
CA ASP A 644 -24.80 -12.22 -15.16
C ASP A 644 -23.69 -11.56 -15.99
N ALA A 645 -23.53 -11.98 -17.26
CA ALA A 645 -22.71 -11.30 -18.26
C ALA A 645 -23.34 -9.97 -18.70
N VAL A 646 -24.68 -9.88 -18.81
CA VAL A 646 -25.40 -8.59 -18.96
C VAL A 646 -25.16 -7.69 -17.74
N GLY A 647 -25.16 -8.24 -16.52
CA GLY A 647 -24.73 -7.54 -15.30
C GLY A 647 -23.28 -7.04 -15.40
N GLY A 648 -22.37 -7.88 -15.94
CA GLY A 648 -20.99 -7.51 -16.25
C GLY A 648 -20.88 -6.33 -17.21
N ALA A 649 -21.69 -6.33 -18.28
CA ALA A 649 -21.79 -5.20 -19.20
C ALA A 649 -22.31 -3.92 -18.52
N ALA A 650 -23.33 -4.04 -17.66
CA ALA A 650 -23.90 -2.92 -16.93
C ALA A 650 -22.88 -2.24 -16.01
N VAL A 651 -22.11 -3.00 -15.20
CA VAL A 651 -21.10 -2.40 -14.32
C VAL A 651 -19.90 -1.82 -15.07
N VAL A 652 -19.53 -2.38 -16.22
CA VAL A 652 -18.50 -1.79 -17.11
C VAL A 652 -18.99 -0.49 -17.74
N GLY A 653 -20.22 -0.47 -18.25
CA GLY A 653 -20.87 0.72 -18.80
C GLY A 653 -20.96 1.84 -17.75
N ALA A 654 -21.43 1.50 -16.54
CA ALA A 654 -21.48 2.41 -15.41
C ALA A 654 -20.07 2.88 -14.96
N GLY A 655 -19.06 2.01 -14.98
CA GLY A 655 -17.67 2.38 -14.68
C GLY A 655 -17.08 3.39 -15.66
N PHE A 656 -17.34 3.23 -16.97
CA PHE A 656 -16.99 4.24 -17.98
C PHE A 656 -17.85 5.52 -17.85
N GLY A 657 -19.14 5.39 -17.54
CA GLY A 657 -20.06 6.51 -17.32
C GLY A 657 -19.64 7.39 -16.13
N LEU A 658 -19.36 6.80 -14.97
CA LEU A 658 -18.86 7.49 -13.79
C LEU A 658 -17.48 8.13 -14.04
N THR A 659 -16.63 7.46 -14.83
CA THR A 659 -15.36 8.06 -15.29
C THR A 659 -15.59 9.27 -16.19
N TYR A 660 -16.62 9.28 -17.03
CA TYR A 660 -17.01 10.43 -17.87
C TYR A 660 -17.59 11.58 -17.04
N LEU A 661 -18.50 11.30 -16.10
CA LEU A 661 -19.08 12.30 -15.19
C LEU A 661 -18.02 13.01 -14.34
N LEU A 662 -17.03 12.26 -13.86
CA LEU A 662 -15.97 12.80 -12.99
C LEU A 662 -14.81 13.44 -13.78
N GLN A 663 -14.39 12.90 -14.92
CA GLN A 663 -13.20 13.38 -15.66
C GLN A 663 -13.51 14.16 -16.96
N GLY A 664 -14.78 14.28 -17.34
CA GLY A 664 -15.21 14.88 -18.61
C GLY A 664 -14.85 14.05 -19.86
N PRO A 665 -15.20 14.55 -21.06
CA PRO A 665 -14.89 13.89 -22.33
C PRO A 665 -13.41 13.55 -22.51
N ARG A 666 -13.13 12.52 -23.32
CA ARG A 666 -11.75 12.21 -23.75
C ARG A 666 -11.25 13.26 -24.75
N VAL A 667 -10.16 13.95 -24.42
CA VAL A 667 -9.42 14.77 -25.38
C VAL A 667 -8.78 13.84 -26.41
N LYS A 668 -8.93 14.13 -27.70
CA LYS A 668 -8.38 13.30 -28.79
C LYS A 668 -6.87 13.50 -28.99
N GLU A 669 -6.38 14.71 -28.73
CA GLU A 669 -4.97 15.06 -28.85
C GLU A 669 -4.36 15.39 -27.50
N ALA A 670 -3.06 15.14 -27.36
CA ALA A 670 -2.30 15.75 -26.27
C ALA A 670 -1.99 17.18 -26.67
N LEU A 671 -2.50 18.16 -25.91
CA LEU A 671 -1.98 19.53 -25.93
C LEU A 671 -0.45 19.45 -25.86
N ARG A 672 0.24 20.03 -26.85
CA ARG A 672 1.70 20.17 -26.83
C ARG A 672 2.03 20.93 -25.54
N VAL A 673 2.64 20.25 -24.57
CA VAL A 673 2.98 20.86 -23.29
C VAL A 673 3.95 22.00 -23.58
N GLY A 674 3.47 23.23 -23.43
CA GLY A 674 4.27 24.42 -23.66
C GLY A 674 5.45 24.45 -22.71
N THR A 675 6.63 24.08 -23.22
CA THR A 675 7.90 24.37 -22.57
C THR A 675 7.99 25.88 -22.46
N GLY A 676 7.80 26.41 -21.25
CA GLY A 676 7.75 27.84 -20.94
C GLY A 676 9.11 28.54 -21.04
N VAL A 677 9.73 28.45 -22.21
CA VAL A 677 10.98 29.09 -22.60
C VAL A 677 10.79 29.60 -24.03
N ARG A 678 10.34 30.85 -24.18
CA ARG A 678 10.65 31.61 -25.40
C ARG A 678 12.12 32.02 -25.25
N PRO A 679 13.02 31.70 -26.20
CA PRO A 679 14.33 32.33 -26.22
C PRO A 679 14.15 33.83 -26.35
N ALA A 680 14.59 34.59 -25.34
CA ALA A 680 14.62 36.04 -25.40
C ALA A 680 15.84 36.47 -26.24
N VAL A 681 15.73 36.31 -27.56
CA VAL A 681 16.70 36.89 -28.49
C VAL A 681 16.46 38.41 -28.48
N ALA A 682 17.28 39.11 -27.70
CA ALA A 682 17.30 40.55 -27.71
C ALA A 682 17.98 41.04 -28.99
N ALA A 683 17.24 41.77 -29.83
CA ALA A 683 17.78 42.63 -30.86
C ALA A 683 17.49 44.08 -30.43
N ALA A 684 18.54 44.86 -30.18
CA ALA A 684 18.41 46.27 -29.77
C ALA A 684 18.19 47.17 -31.00
N PRO A 685 17.47 48.31 -30.87
CA PRO A 685 17.20 49.20 -31.99
C PRO A 685 18.35 50.19 -32.27
N GLY A 686 18.69 50.34 -33.55
CA GLY A 686 19.62 51.34 -34.09
C GLY A 686 20.04 50.95 -35.52
N ALA A 687 20.13 51.84 -36.52
CA ALA A 687 19.92 53.29 -36.54
C ALA A 687 19.15 53.73 -37.82
N ALA A 688 19.08 55.04 -38.10
CA ALA A 688 18.18 55.66 -39.09
C ALA A 688 18.64 55.58 -40.57
N GLY A 689 17.70 55.82 -41.50
CA GLY A 689 17.94 55.94 -42.95
C GLY A 689 16.85 55.24 -43.78
N ALA A 690 15.64 55.78 -44.03
CA ALA A 690 15.21 57.03 -44.69
C ALA A 690 14.92 56.85 -46.20
N ARG A 691 13.71 57.30 -46.64
CA ARG A 691 13.13 57.25 -48.00
C ARG A 691 12.76 55.82 -48.47
N GLY A 692 11.69 55.58 -49.25
CA GLY A 692 10.59 56.46 -49.68
C GLY A 692 10.08 56.11 -51.09
N ALA A 693 8.75 56.07 -51.30
CA ALA A 693 8.07 55.81 -52.60
C ALA A 693 8.25 54.37 -53.18
N THR A 694 7.38 53.79 -54.04
CA THR A 694 5.98 54.07 -54.45
C THR A 694 5.38 52.84 -55.18
N GLY A 695 4.12 52.46 -54.87
CA GLY A 695 3.21 51.74 -55.77
C GLY A 695 3.60 50.34 -56.31
N ALA A 696 2.82 49.71 -57.20
CA ALA A 696 1.35 49.72 -57.39
C ALA A 696 0.94 48.61 -58.40
N ALA A 697 -0.17 47.90 -58.13
CA ALA A 697 -0.83 46.91 -59.03
C ALA A 697 0.03 45.69 -59.47
N GLY A 698 -0.52 44.59 -60.03
CA GLY A 698 -1.92 44.17 -60.19
C GLY A 698 -2.06 42.88 -61.02
N ALA A 699 -3.31 42.43 -61.23
CA ALA A 699 -3.77 41.46 -62.24
C ALA A 699 -3.21 40.01 -62.29
N SER A 700 -4.01 39.09 -61.74
CA SER A 700 -4.56 37.85 -62.33
C SER A 700 -4.59 37.70 -63.88
N PRO A 701 -4.98 36.53 -64.46
CA PRO A 701 -4.77 35.11 -64.05
C PRO A 701 -4.52 34.12 -65.24
N GLY A 702 -4.35 32.81 -64.95
CA GLY A 702 -5.14 31.78 -65.67
C GLY A 702 -4.46 30.51 -66.21
N LYS A 703 -5.33 29.54 -66.55
CA LYS A 703 -5.17 28.33 -67.40
C LYS A 703 -4.39 27.09 -66.89
N GLU A 704 -5.19 26.11 -66.46
CA GLU A 704 -5.12 24.66 -66.78
C GLU A 704 -4.91 24.37 -68.30
N PRO A 705 -4.61 23.13 -68.80
CA PRO A 705 -4.99 21.82 -68.20
C PRO A 705 -4.06 20.58 -68.33
N ALA A 706 -4.34 19.59 -67.46
CA ALA A 706 -4.48 18.12 -67.65
C ALA A 706 -3.57 17.22 -68.55
N ALA A 707 -3.63 15.91 -68.23
CA ALA A 707 -3.29 14.72 -69.04
C ALA A 707 -1.79 14.31 -69.16
N VAL A 708 -1.38 13.04 -69.30
CA VAL A 708 -2.07 11.73 -69.14
C VAL A 708 -1.07 10.58 -68.79
N LYS A 709 -1.62 9.46 -68.29
CA LYS A 709 -1.04 8.12 -67.97
C LYS A 709 0.29 7.66 -68.65
N GLY A 710 1.09 6.94 -67.85
CA GLY A 710 1.43 5.53 -68.13
C GLY A 710 2.91 5.14 -68.35
N GLY A 711 3.29 3.92 -67.94
CA GLY A 711 4.54 3.27 -68.42
C GLY A 711 5.47 2.66 -67.36
N THR A 712 5.68 1.35 -67.48
CA THR A 712 6.69 0.42 -66.92
C THR A 712 8.16 0.89 -66.77
N GLY A 713 8.95 0.23 -65.90
CA GLY A 713 10.44 0.33 -65.82
C GLY A 713 11.18 -0.51 -66.90
N PRO A 714 12.47 -0.93 -66.74
CA PRO A 714 13.19 -1.23 -65.47
C PRO A 714 14.72 -0.87 -65.38
N GLU A 715 15.36 -1.29 -64.26
CA GLU A 715 16.78 -1.67 -64.01
C GLU A 715 18.04 -0.79 -64.36
N LYS A 716 19.01 -0.82 -63.41
CA LYS A 716 20.51 -0.71 -63.56
C LYS A 716 21.09 0.64 -64.05
N ALA A 717 22.32 1.09 -63.74
CA ALA A 717 23.38 0.76 -62.74
C ALA A 717 24.27 2.04 -62.55
N LEU A 718 25.47 2.14 -61.92
CA LEU A 718 26.44 1.23 -61.27
C LEU A 718 27.23 2.03 -60.16
N THR A 719 28.56 1.86 -60.03
CA THR A 719 29.52 2.53 -59.10
C THR A 719 30.91 2.64 -59.74
N PRO A 720 31.89 3.40 -59.20
CA PRO A 720 33.07 2.71 -58.61
C PRO A 720 33.83 3.41 -57.43
N GLU A 721 34.30 2.58 -56.47
CA GLU A 721 35.69 2.43 -55.94
C GLU A 721 36.52 3.62 -55.32
N LYS A 722 37.57 3.43 -54.47
CA LYS A 722 38.24 2.27 -53.81
C LYS A 722 39.07 2.74 -52.58
N LEU A 723 39.34 1.87 -51.58
CA LEU A 723 40.70 1.39 -51.15
C LEU A 723 40.71 0.59 -49.81
N LEU A 724 40.88 -0.74 -49.94
CA LEU A 724 41.65 -1.76 -49.17
C LEU A 724 42.21 -1.48 -47.73
N PRO A 725 42.43 -2.53 -46.87
CA PRO A 725 42.01 -3.95 -46.88
C PRO A 725 41.25 -4.28 -45.54
N THR A 726 41.28 -5.37 -44.73
CA THR A 726 41.80 -6.77 -44.57
C THR A 726 41.03 -7.38 -43.34
N SER A 727 40.95 -8.67 -42.97
CA SER A 727 41.06 -10.01 -43.60
C SER A 727 40.71 -11.15 -42.61
N GLU A 728 40.00 -12.21 -43.03
CA GLU A 728 39.86 -13.56 -42.39
C GLU A 728 39.09 -13.70 -41.03
N LYS A 729 38.39 -14.82 -40.67
CA LYS A 729 38.08 -16.08 -41.39
C LYS A 729 36.80 -16.83 -40.88
N GLN A 730 36.03 -17.35 -41.84
CA GLN A 730 35.31 -18.66 -41.91
C GLN A 730 34.13 -19.09 -40.97
N GLN A 731 33.31 -20.01 -41.52
CA GLN A 731 32.09 -20.64 -40.99
C GLN A 731 32.19 -22.18 -41.09
N ALA A 732 31.27 -22.94 -40.48
CA ALA A 732 31.25 -24.41 -40.48
C ALA A 732 29.89 -25.03 -40.91
N PRO A 733 29.89 -26.17 -41.65
CA PRO A 733 28.69 -26.95 -42.01
C PRO A 733 28.58 -28.32 -41.27
N PRO A 734 27.40 -28.97 -41.25
CA PRO A 734 27.14 -30.32 -40.69
C PRO A 734 27.19 -31.43 -41.79
N PRO A 735 27.25 -32.76 -41.48
CA PRO A 735 26.03 -33.52 -41.14
C PRO A 735 26.18 -34.85 -40.31
N GLY A 736 25.05 -35.38 -39.81
CA GLY A 736 24.73 -36.82 -40.02
C GLY A 736 24.67 -37.82 -38.84
N LYS A 737 23.45 -38.30 -38.55
CA LYS A 737 23.05 -39.64 -38.02
C LYS A 737 23.52 -40.12 -36.62
N ALA A 738 22.55 -40.57 -35.81
CA ALA A 738 22.73 -41.46 -34.66
C ALA A 738 21.58 -42.51 -34.61
N GLY A 739 21.82 -43.67 -34.01
CA GLY A 739 20.92 -44.85 -34.04
C GLY A 739 20.25 -45.22 -32.70
N LYS A 740 19.38 -46.24 -32.74
CA LYS A 740 18.59 -46.74 -31.59
C LYS A 740 19.41 -47.59 -30.61
N ALA A 741 19.10 -47.49 -29.32
CA ALA A 741 19.23 -48.56 -28.32
C ALA A 741 18.14 -48.38 -27.22
N ALA A 742 17.87 -49.42 -26.43
CA ALA A 742 16.70 -49.50 -25.51
C ALA A 742 17.13 -49.81 -24.05
N PRO A 743 16.25 -49.59 -23.04
CA PRO A 743 16.63 -49.70 -21.61
C PRO A 743 16.59 -51.14 -21.07
N GLY A 744 17.41 -51.40 -20.04
CA GLY A 744 17.46 -52.69 -19.31
C GLY A 744 16.45 -52.80 -18.17
N LYS A 745 16.01 -54.04 -17.86
CA LYS A 745 15.11 -54.40 -16.76
C LYS A 745 15.83 -55.19 -15.66
N ALA A 746 15.36 -55.08 -14.41
CA ALA A 746 15.27 -56.15 -13.38
C ALA A 746 14.88 -55.53 -12.01
N ARG A 747 14.08 -56.13 -11.12
CA ARG A 747 13.12 -57.27 -11.20
C ARG A 747 12.16 -57.15 -9.99
N GLU A 748 10.96 -57.74 -10.05
CA GLU A 748 10.01 -57.75 -8.92
C GLU A 748 10.36 -58.79 -7.84
N THR A 749 10.00 -58.49 -6.57
CA THR A 749 9.33 -59.43 -5.66
C THR A 749 8.44 -58.69 -4.64
N SER A 750 7.35 -59.35 -4.25
CA SER A 750 6.41 -59.09 -3.15
C SER A 750 5.74 -60.45 -2.82
N PRO A 751 4.98 -60.63 -1.72
CA PRO A 751 4.51 -59.64 -0.73
C PRO A 751 4.91 -59.96 0.72
N ASP A 752 4.55 -59.10 1.68
CA ASP A 752 3.60 -59.43 2.76
C ASP A 752 3.50 -58.32 3.82
N ALA A 753 2.39 -58.34 4.57
CA ALA A 753 2.04 -57.48 5.70
C ALA A 753 1.39 -58.39 6.78
N PRO A 754 1.20 -57.96 8.05
CA PRO A 754 1.35 -56.60 8.59
C PRO A 754 2.27 -56.54 9.83
N ASP A 755 2.37 -55.37 10.46
CA ASP A 755 2.52 -55.32 11.92
C ASP A 755 1.86 -54.09 12.55
N ALA A 756 1.52 -54.16 13.84
CA ALA A 756 0.67 -53.19 14.54
C ALA A 756 1.44 -52.34 15.58
N PRO A 757 0.96 -51.13 15.94
CA PRO A 757 1.61 -50.33 16.98
C PRO A 757 1.46 -50.97 18.36
N PRO A 758 2.53 -50.98 19.21
CA PRO A 758 2.53 -51.71 20.47
C PRO A 758 1.68 -51.02 21.56
N VAL A 759 0.83 -51.80 22.22
CA VAL A 759 0.05 -51.37 23.39
C VAL A 759 0.31 -52.30 24.58
N SER A 760 1.05 -51.85 25.60
CA SER A 760 0.97 -52.37 26.98
C SER A 760 1.89 -51.62 27.96
N LYS A 761 1.63 -51.55 29.27
CA LYS A 761 0.37 -51.58 30.07
C LYS A 761 0.66 -50.89 31.46
N PRO A 762 -0.34 -50.63 32.33
CA PRO A 762 -0.24 -49.59 33.39
C PRO A 762 -0.09 -50.11 34.84
N LYS A 763 0.13 -49.17 35.77
CA LYS A 763 -0.28 -49.18 37.20
C LYS A 763 -0.52 -47.72 37.65
N GLY A 764 -1.57 -47.35 38.37
CA GLY A 764 -2.79 -48.10 38.71
C GLY A 764 -3.66 -47.38 39.76
N ALA A 765 -4.93 -47.82 39.90
CA ALA A 765 -5.92 -47.49 40.95
C ALA A 765 -6.41 -46.02 41.07
N ALA A 766 -7.60 -45.72 41.63
CA ALA A 766 -8.88 -46.44 41.72
C ALA A 766 -9.95 -45.45 42.23
N GLY A 767 -11.23 -45.61 41.88
CA GLY A 767 -12.30 -44.73 42.39
C GLY A 767 -13.66 -44.90 41.69
N ASP A 768 -14.45 -45.86 42.14
CA ASP A 768 -15.80 -46.12 41.62
C ASP A 768 -16.81 -45.00 41.91
N ARG A 769 -17.73 -44.77 40.96
CA ARG A 769 -19.16 -45.08 41.15
C ARG A 769 -19.94 -45.07 39.83
N THR A 770 -20.84 -46.03 39.70
CA THR A 770 -21.77 -46.25 38.58
C THR A 770 -23.22 -46.37 39.16
N PRO A 771 -24.25 -46.78 38.40
CA PRO A 771 -24.94 -45.88 37.48
C PRO A 771 -26.48 -45.89 37.64
N SER A 772 -27.15 -44.96 36.96
CA SER A 772 -28.53 -45.10 36.45
C SER A 772 -28.71 -44.13 35.27
#